data_AF-A0AAU5FHK5-F1
#
_entry.id   AF-A0AAU5FHK5-F1
#
_cell.length_a   1.000
_cell.length_b   1.000
_cell.length_c   1.000
_cell.angle_alpha   90.00
_cell.angle_beta   90.00
_cell.angle_gamma   90.00
#
_symmetry.space_group_name_H-M   'P 1'
#
loop_
_entity.id
_entity.type
_entity.pdbx_description
1 polymer ?
#
loop_
_entity_poly.entity_id
_entity_poly.type
_entity_poly.pdbx_seq_one_letter_code
_entity_poly.pdbx_strand_id
1 'polypeptide(L)'
;MPSAGADSDSVRHKPSQSGAAATSHTQGHGKPDKDLPGTFRAPAAKSKSAAAKGKARVTWSRYGTPTTVVPEGNGKALATGLPTKSEQTAREYLKQNADLFGISADQVDSLKLVSNSPIGKGAAVLLAQEVDGKRFGRDGQISVGVVDGTVVSVTGALAPVTGKPKPATLSAQDAIKAALADVTLSAGKLTASDDANGWKKFDASGLDGEQLVREVVVADTDGTVHSAYQVQVGTAGEAPLLYDSIVDARTGEVLSRRSLVEDEVAADHDGNPQWKAFPFSPPMDGSSKDTRQTVCWVAGPGCDQVLSDSAPGTPHHAWDIASGEGGGTYGSYYKLGTTLGDNAFTSDGLNSTGRNWLGITPDVRPDRVYDYTFTDAWHASGCDPKVLTNPAQPDRDAAMGNLFVQHNIMHDFSYQLGFTEKTWNMQSDNYNLGGKGGDPEMGVARSGGNNPATRNNANQSTGADGGVALTNMYLWQPQAGTFYGRCADGDFDNSVIGHEYTHAITNRMLGGGTSGISGTHGGSMGESWGDLVSTERLIETGAVPDGVDPWVVGPYVTDNNERGIRNFAIDNNPLNYSNFGFDMAGPEVHSDGEIWNAVNYEVRQALVGKFPEPSKKVLASCAAGKTSVDVCGGGRRWIQLMFDSYLLMGTGKVTMVDARDAMLAADKIRYHGDDLDVLWAAFAKRGLGTEATALSTSDTRPHADFATPADVNSAVTFKVVNSGDDIPNAKILIGEFSTRTTPIAGTTADLSPKANFTKGHYKAIAVAPGYGETPFEFDVTDGTKQNVKVKMQPNLASAAAGASITGGDGVNLAALIDDDEGTNWAYLGESTKSTVSGRAVQIHLAGDTASKIRRVQVSALNRPTASKDPGGDTAAQSRFSALRQFEISACTRTATVDCSQAKQFHVVYLSPKDAFQAAKPRPVAPNLTMRSFDIPVTTATDLRFESITNQCVGNPAYAGEQDNDPTTITDCATGSPAAFTVRASEFQVFEK
;
A
#
# COMPACT_ATOMS: atom_id res chain seq x y z
N MET A 1 -48.84 56.86 -25.04
CA MET A 1 -49.76 55.84 -24.50
C MET A 1 -49.13 54.49 -24.73
N PRO A 2 -48.84 53.73 -23.67
CA PRO A 2 -47.81 54.08 -22.69
C PRO A 2 -46.82 52.90 -22.47
N SER A 3 -45.51 53.00 -22.14
CA SER A 3 -44.63 53.93 -21.41
C SER A 3 -44.49 53.72 -19.89
N ALA A 4 -43.23 53.59 -19.41
CA ALA A 4 -42.67 53.97 -18.09
C ALA A 4 -43.29 53.29 -16.83
N GLY A 5 -42.70 53.22 -15.64
CA GLY A 5 -41.52 53.79 -14.96
C GLY A 5 -41.45 53.14 -13.55
N ALA A 6 -40.28 53.04 -12.92
CA ALA A 6 -39.79 53.92 -11.83
C ALA A 6 -40.45 53.73 -10.44
N ASP A 7 -39.59 53.37 -9.47
CA ASP A 7 -39.55 53.62 -8.02
C ASP A 7 -40.75 53.36 -7.09
N SER A 8 -40.45 52.72 -5.94
CA SER A 8 -40.93 53.22 -4.64
C SER A 8 -40.13 52.65 -3.44
N ASP A 9 -39.52 53.60 -2.74
CA ASP A 9 -39.25 53.75 -1.30
C ASP A 9 -39.44 52.56 -0.33
N SER A 10 -38.43 52.36 0.52
CA SER A 10 -38.61 51.77 1.84
C SER A 10 -37.82 52.52 2.92
N VAL A 11 -38.53 53.16 3.85
CA VAL A 11 -37.99 53.57 5.16
C VAL A 11 -38.99 53.24 6.28
N ARG A 12 -38.58 52.23 7.06
CA ARG A 12 -38.69 52.03 8.52
C ARG A 12 -40.07 52.10 9.20
N HIS A 13 -40.38 50.99 9.89
CA HIS A 13 -40.75 51.00 11.32
C HIS A 13 -40.19 49.76 12.04
N LYS A 14 -39.76 49.97 13.29
CA LYS A 14 -39.11 49.00 14.22
C LYS A 14 -40.03 47.82 14.60
N PRO A 15 -39.45 46.74 15.12
CA PRO A 15 -39.99 46.13 16.34
C PRO A 15 -38.96 45.90 17.45
N SER A 16 -39.52 45.82 18.64
CA SER A 16 -38.96 45.65 19.99
C SER A 16 -38.23 44.32 20.22
N GLN A 17 -37.28 44.38 21.16
CA GLN A 17 -36.61 43.25 21.80
C GLN A 17 -37.59 42.34 22.57
N SER A 18 -37.37 41.02 22.51
CA SER A 18 -36.97 40.23 23.68
C SER A 18 -36.57 38.79 23.29
N GLY A 19 -35.43 38.34 23.84
CA GLY A 19 -35.18 36.93 24.15
C GLY A 19 -34.39 36.09 23.13
N ALA A 20 -33.08 36.30 23.02
CA ALA A 20 -32.17 35.25 22.56
C ALA A 20 -30.91 35.26 23.44
N ALA A 21 -30.77 34.24 24.28
CA ALA A 21 -29.53 33.92 24.97
C ALA A 21 -28.52 33.49 23.89
N ALA A 22 -27.56 34.35 23.60
CA ALA A 22 -26.43 34.04 22.75
C ALA A 22 -25.29 33.50 23.63
N THR A 23 -25.13 32.18 23.70
CA THR A 23 -23.87 31.56 24.10
C THR A 23 -22.93 31.61 22.91
N SER A 24 -22.35 32.79 22.68
CA SER A 24 -21.17 32.97 21.84
C SER A 24 -19.95 32.56 22.67
N HIS A 25 -19.45 31.33 22.50
CA HIS A 25 -18.07 31.00 22.86
C HIS A 25 -17.17 31.57 21.76
N THR A 26 -16.95 32.88 21.80
CA THR A 26 -15.79 33.47 21.14
C THR A 26 -14.58 33.05 21.97
N GLN A 27 -13.67 32.26 21.39
CA GLN A 27 -12.38 31.97 22.01
C GLN A 27 -11.64 33.30 22.18
N GLY A 28 -11.67 33.84 23.40
CA GLY A 28 -10.99 35.07 23.74
C GLY A 28 -9.51 34.78 23.91
N HIS A 29 -8.73 34.82 22.84
CA HIS A 29 -7.28 34.80 22.96
C HIS A 29 -6.86 35.94 23.88
N GLY A 30 -6.04 35.62 24.88
CA GLY A 30 -5.38 36.59 25.73
C GLY A 30 -4.58 37.64 24.94
N LYS A 31 -4.06 38.68 25.59
CA LYS A 31 -3.20 39.65 24.89
C LYS A 31 -1.94 38.95 24.37
N PRO A 32 -1.54 39.21 23.10
CA PRO A 32 -0.37 38.58 22.51
C PRO A 32 0.90 38.94 23.28
N ASP A 33 1.96 38.15 23.05
CA ASP A 33 3.26 38.40 23.64
C ASP A 33 3.79 39.80 23.28
N LYS A 34 4.53 40.38 24.22
CA LYS A 34 5.24 41.65 24.07
C LYS A 34 6.71 41.41 24.33
N ASP A 35 7.53 41.56 23.30
CA ASP A 35 8.98 41.53 23.43
C ASP A 35 9.53 42.78 24.12
N LEU A 36 10.73 42.66 24.70
CA LEU A 36 11.44 43.79 25.29
C LEU A 36 11.59 44.95 24.27
N PRO A 37 11.39 46.23 24.66
CA PRO A 37 11.49 47.37 23.76
C PRO A 37 12.94 47.62 23.30
N GLY A 38 13.14 48.24 22.14
CA GLY A 38 14.46 48.70 21.66
C GLY A 38 14.88 48.11 20.30
N THR A 39 15.81 48.78 19.62
CA THR A 39 16.33 48.33 18.32
C THR A 39 17.37 47.23 18.50
N PHE A 40 17.29 46.21 17.63
CA PHE A 40 18.29 45.14 17.55
C PHE A 40 19.67 45.74 17.32
N ARG A 41 20.64 45.38 18.17
CA ARG A 41 22.04 45.78 18.00
C ARG A 41 22.76 44.77 17.12
N ALA A 42 23.27 45.23 15.98
CA ALA A 42 24.09 44.37 15.13
C ALA A 42 25.34 43.86 15.88
N PRO A 43 25.78 42.61 15.66
CA PRO A 43 26.96 42.07 16.30
C PRO A 43 28.21 42.88 15.95
N ALA A 44 29.09 43.07 16.93
CA ALA A 44 30.34 43.80 16.73
C ALA A 44 31.24 43.10 15.69
N ALA A 45 32.00 43.88 14.91
CA ALA A 45 32.90 43.35 13.90
C ALA A 45 33.91 42.32 14.47
N LYS A 46 34.36 42.55 15.71
CA LYS A 46 35.23 41.61 16.44
C LYS A 46 34.55 40.28 16.76
N SER A 47 33.27 40.29 17.13
CA SER A 47 32.50 39.07 17.45
C SER A 47 32.23 38.26 16.18
N LYS A 48 31.88 38.93 15.06
CA LYS A 48 31.76 38.27 13.75
C LYS A 48 33.08 37.66 13.28
N SER A 49 34.19 38.37 13.49
CA SER A 49 35.53 37.88 13.16
C SER A 49 35.95 36.69 14.03
N ALA A 50 35.59 36.70 15.32
CA ALA A 50 35.83 35.58 16.24
C ALA A 50 35.02 34.33 15.83
N ALA A 51 33.75 34.50 15.45
CA ALA A 51 32.91 33.41 14.94
C ALA A 51 33.51 32.73 13.69
N ALA A 52 33.96 33.55 12.72
CA ALA A 52 34.58 33.06 11.49
C ALA A 52 35.92 32.33 11.76
N LYS A 53 36.76 32.85 12.66
CA LYS A 53 38.01 32.20 13.08
C LYS A 53 37.77 30.87 13.78
N GLY A 54 36.68 30.76 14.56
CA GLY A 54 36.30 29.57 15.29
C GLY A 54 35.59 28.48 14.47
N LYS A 55 35.36 28.69 13.16
CA LYS A 55 34.55 27.80 12.29
C LYS A 55 33.21 27.43 12.95
N ALA A 56 32.56 28.42 13.55
CA ALA A 56 31.31 28.23 14.26
C ALA A 56 30.17 28.95 13.55
N ARG A 57 29.04 28.27 13.41
CA ARG A 57 27.77 28.89 13.03
C ARG A 57 27.19 29.58 14.25
N VAL A 58 26.94 30.88 14.13
CA VAL A 58 26.47 31.73 15.23
C VAL A 58 25.16 32.41 14.87
N THR A 59 24.14 32.24 15.72
CA THR A 59 22.95 33.10 15.73
C THR A 59 23.11 34.17 16.80
N TRP A 60 22.53 35.35 16.58
CA TRP A 60 22.77 36.53 17.41
C TRP A 60 21.50 37.00 18.13
N SER A 61 21.68 37.43 19.38
CA SER A 61 20.65 38.02 20.24
C SER A 61 20.38 39.47 19.85
N ARG A 62 19.31 40.05 20.42
CA ARG A 62 19.02 41.50 20.37
C ARG A 62 20.19 42.39 20.80
N TYR A 63 21.13 41.86 21.57
CA TYR A 63 22.30 42.57 22.07
C TYR A 63 23.52 42.51 21.13
N GLY A 64 23.43 41.74 20.05
CA GLY A 64 24.58 41.44 19.19
C GLY A 64 25.57 40.45 19.81
N THR A 65 25.18 39.76 20.88
CA THR A 65 25.89 38.62 21.50
C THR A 65 25.33 37.30 20.94
N PRO A 66 26.05 36.17 21.00
CA PRO A 66 25.54 34.89 20.50
C PRO A 66 24.30 34.41 21.26
N THR A 67 23.33 33.81 20.56
CA THR A 67 22.25 32.98 21.15
C THR A 67 22.53 31.50 20.99
N THR A 68 23.18 31.12 19.90
CA THR A 68 23.63 29.74 19.63
C THR A 68 24.98 29.80 18.96
N VAL A 69 25.92 29.00 19.43
CA VAL A 69 27.22 28.73 18.82
C VAL A 69 27.31 27.22 18.66
N VAL A 70 27.47 26.76 17.42
CA VAL A 70 27.67 25.34 17.09
C VAL A 70 28.74 25.22 15.99
N PRO A 71 29.39 24.06 15.83
CA PRO A 71 30.37 23.88 14.76
C PRO A 71 29.74 24.11 13.38
N GLU A 72 30.50 24.67 12.44
CA GLU A 72 30.08 24.84 11.04
C GLU A 72 30.17 23.50 10.28
N GLY A 73 29.17 23.19 9.43
CA GLY A 73 29.09 21.93 8.70
C GLY A 73 28.95 20.69 9.61
N ASN A 74 29.71 19.63 9.33
CA ASN A 74 29.72 18.37 10.10
C ASN A 74 30.71 18.37 11.28
N GLY A 75 31.11 19.55 11.77
CA GLY A 75 32.06 19.68 12.87
C GLY A 75 31.54 19.03 14.16
N LYS A 76 32.39 18.26 14.85
CA LYS A 76 32.01 17.52 16.06
C LYS A 76 32.21 18.30 17.37
N ALA A 77 32.93 19.41 17.35
CA ALA A 77 33.26 20.21 18.53
C ALA A 77 33.59 21.67 18.18
N LEU A 78 33.32 22.57 19.13
CA LEU A 78 33.72 23.98 19.10
C LEU A 78 35.14 24.20 19.63
N ALA A 79 35.54 23.42 20.64
CA ALA A 79 36.89 23.43 21.20
C ALA A 79 37.19 22.09 21.89
N THR A 80 38.46 21.70 21.94
CA THR A 80 38.95 20.47 22.59
C THR A 80 40.18 20.78 23.44
N GLY A 81 40.60 19.86 24.30
CA GLY A 81 41.82 20.01 25.12
C GLY A 81 41.68 20.96 26.31
N LEU A 82 40.45 21.23 26.74
CA LEU A 82 40.13 22.06 27.91
C LEU A 82 40.17 21.20 29.20
N PRO A 83 40.16 21.83 30.40
CA PRO A 83 40.05 21.09 31.67
C PRO A 83 38.85 20.14 31.69
N THR A 84 38.95 19.00 32.38
CA THR A 84 37.95 17.92 32.29
C THR A 84 36.74 18.07 33.23
N LYS A 85 36.79 18.98 34.21
CA LYS A 85 35.62 19.28 35.05
C LYS A 85 34.66 20.19 34.28
N SER A 86 33.40 19.78 34.14
CA SER A 86 32.40 20.43 33.27
C SER A 86 32.32 21.96 33.42
N GLU A 87 32.20 22.48 34.64
CA GLU A 87 32.15 23.93 34.86
C GLU A 87 33.45 24.64 34.45
N GLN A 88 34.60 24.02 34.74
CA GLN A 88 35.91 24.57 34.35
C GLN A 88 36.07 24.57 32.83
N THR A 89 35.63 23.50 32.15
CA THR A 89 35.57 23.42 30.68
C THR A 89 34.76 24.58 30.10
N ALA A 90 33.56 24.79 30.64
CA ALA A 90 32.64 25.82 30.18
C ALA A 90 33.21 27.24 30.36
N ARG A 91 33.70 27.57 31.56
CA ARG A 91 34.27 28.89 31.86
C ARG A 91 35.54 29.16 31.06
N GLU A 92 36.41 28.17 30.91
CA GLU A 92 37.64 28.32 30.12
C GLU A 92 37.33 28.60 28.65
N TYR A 93 36.37 27.88 28.06
CA TYR A 93 35.90 28.16 26.70
C TYR A 93 35.35 29.58 26.54
N LEU A 94 34.50 30.03 27.48
CA LEU A 94 33.94 31.38 27.45
C LEU A 94 35.03 32.46 27.59
N LYS A 95 36.07 32.24 28.41
CA LYS A 95 37.22 33.16 28.54
C LYS A 95 38.04 33.23 27.26
N GLN A 96 38.37 32.09 26.66
CA GLN A 96 39.13 32.03 25.41
C GLN A 96 38.37 32.67 24.24
N ASN A 97 37.03 32.70 24.32
CA ASN A 97 36.15 33.26 23.31
C ASN A 97 35.40 34.52 23.81
N ALA A 98 35.97 35.25 24.77
CA ALA A 98 35.36 36.43 25.39
C ALA A 98 34.89 37.48 24.36
N ASP A 99 35.66 37.72 23.30
CA ASP A 99 35.29 38.63 22.21
C ASP A 99 34.06 38.19 21.40
N LEU A 100 33.84 36.88 21.27
CA LEU A 100 32.65 36.32 20.64
C LEU A 100 31.40 36.64 21.46
N PHE A 101 31.48 36.47 22.78
CA PHE A 101 30.36 36.67 23.71
C PHE A 101 30.18 38.11 24.17
N GLY A 102 31.10 39.02 23.82
CA GLY A 102 31.00 40.44 24.14
C GLY A 102 31.17 40.76 25.63
N ILE A 103 31.85 39.88 26.38
CA ILE A 103 32.13 40.01 27.80
C ILE A 103 33.64 39.88 28.07
N SER A 104 34.13 40.32 29.23
CA SER A 104 35.52 40.12 29.66
C SER A 104 35.72 38.79 30.40
N ALA A 105 36.98 38.35 30.55
CA ALA A 105 37.29 37.17 31.35
C ALA A 105 36.84 37.31 32.82
N ASP A 106 37.00 38.50 33.40
CA ASP A 106 36.50 38.82 34.75
C ASP A 106 34.97 38.72 34.83
N GLN A 107 34.27 39.12 33.76
CA GLN A 107 32.82 38.97 33.68
C GLN A 107 32.41 37.49 33.58
N VAL A 108 33.17 36.63 32.88
CA VAL A 108 32.96 35.17 32.89
C VAL A 108 33.09 34.60 34.30
N ASP A 109 34.09 35.04 35.07
CA ASP A 109 34.30 34.60 36.45
C ASP A 109 33.17 35.05 37.38
N SER A 110 32.59 36.21 37.11
CA SER A 110 31.45 36.74 37.87
C SER A 110 30.13 36.02 37.62
N LEU A 111 30.02 35.21 36.54
CA LEU A 111 28.80 34.46 36.25
C LEU A 111 28.51 33.44 37.36
N LYS A 112 27.28 33.44 37.84
CA LYS A 112 26.80 32.46 38.82
C LYS A 112 26.51 31.14 38.15
N LEU A 113 27.01 30.06 38.74
CA LEU A 113 26.57 28.72 38.35
C LEU A 113 25.11 28.53 38.77
N VAL A 114 24.24 28.30 37.80
CA VAL A 114 22.82 27.98 38.03
C VAL A 114 22.65 26.47 38.14
N SER A 115 23.24 25.73 37.21
CA SER A 115 23.24 24.27 37.23
C SER A 115 24.45 23.70 36.49
N ASN A 116 24.85 22.50 36.90
CA ASN A 116 25.81 21.66 36.19
C ASN A 116 25.17 20.28 36.07
N SER A 117 24.40 20.07 35.00
CA SER A 117 23.51 18.93 34.85
C SER A 117 24.16 17.86 33.98
N PRO A 118 24.39 16.63 34.49
CA PRO A 118 24.97 15.56 33.68
C PRO A 118 24.04 15.14 32.53
N ILE A 119 24.62 14.88 31.36
CA ILE A 119 23.96 14.39 30.15
C ILE A 119 24.83 13.27 29.57
N GLY A 120 24.47 12.01 29.83
CA GLY A 120 25.29 10.86 29.45
C GLY A 120 26.70 10.93 30.05
N LYS A 121 27.74 10.94 29.21
CA LYS A 121 29.15 11.12 29.62
C LYS A 121 29.57 12.59 29.73
N GLY A 122 28.72 13.53 29.32
CA GLY A 122 28.97 14.97 29.36
C GLY A 122 28.08 15.69 30.38
N ALA A 123 27.99 17.01 30.26
CA ALA A 123 27.11 17.86 31.07
C ALA A 123 26.67 19.12 30.31
N ALA A 124 25.54 19.69 30.70
CA ALA A 124 25.16 21.05 30.37
C ALA A 124 25.44 21.96 31.58
N VAL A 125 26.28 22.97 31.38
CA VAL A 125 26.64 23.94 32.42
C VAL A 125 25.90 25.25 32.15
N LEU A 126 24.94 25.58 33.01
CA LEU A 126 24.18 26.83 32.92
C LEU A 126 24.78 27.87 33.86
N LEU A 127 25.19 28.99 33.28
CA LEU A 127 25.74 30.15 33.96
C LEU A 127 24.80 31.35 33.76
N ALA A 128 24.66 32.20 34.79
CA ALA A 128 23.81 33.39 34.74
C ALA A 128 24.55 34.65 35.17
N GLN A 129 24.20 35.77 34.54
CA GLN A 129 24.59 37.10 34.95
C GLN A 129 23.79 37.52 36.18
N GLU A 130 24.48 38.25 37.06
CA GLU A 130 23.90 38.90 38.21
C GLU A 130 24.45 40.32 38.28
N VAL A 131 23.60 41.30 38.56
CA VAL A 131 23.99 42.69 38.76
C VAL A 131 23.45 43.15 40.10
N ASP A 132 24.35 43.56 41.00
CA ASP A 132 24.00 44.08 42.32
C ASP A 132 23.13 43.12 43.16
N GLY A 133 23.44 41.82 43.15
CA GLY A 133 22.67 40.82 43.89
C GLY A 133 21.44 40.28 43.14
N LYS A 134 21.12 40.85 41.97
CA LYS A 134 19.85 40.60 41.26
C LYS A 134 20.08 39.86 39.95
N ARG A 135 19.25 38.86 39.71
CA ARG A 135 19.22 38.08 38.47
C ARG A 135 18.57 38.87 37.33
N PHE A 136 18.91 38.52 36.10
CA PHE A 136 18.17 38.99 34.92
C PHE A 136 16.77 38.36 34.85
N GLY A 137 15.76 39.16 34.51
CA GLY A 137 14.37 38.70 34.34
C GLY A 137 14.10 38.06 32.98
N ARG A 138 14.85 38.47 31.96
CA ARG A 138 14.88 37.92 30.59
C ARG A 138 16.34 37.94 30.13
N ASP A 139 16.72 36.96 29.32
CA ASP A 139 18.10 36.75 28.87
C ASP A 139 19.10 36.66 30.05
N GLY A 140 20.38 36.93 29.80
CA GLY A 140 21.42 36.96 30.82
C GLY A 140 21.86 35.59 31.32
N GLN A 141 21.58 34.52 30.57
CA GLN A 141 22.03 33.16 30.88
C GLN A 141 22.71 32.53 29.66
N ILE A 142 23.65 31.64 29.94
CA ILE A 142 24.41 30.90 28.92
C ILE A 142 24.63 29.46 29.38
N SER A 143 24.22 28.52 28.55
CA SER A 143 24.40 27.08 28.70
C SER A 143 25.52 26.59 27.79
N VAL A 144 26.46 25.82 28.35
CA VAL A 144 27.59 25.25 27.60
C VAL A 144 27.53 23.72 27.69
N GLY A 145 27.40 23.07 26.55
CA GLY A 145 27.43 21.62 26.42
C GLY A 145 28.86 21.10 26.36
N VAL A 146 29.25 20.28 27.34
CA VAL A 146 30.64 19.82 27.51
C VAL A 146 30.74 18.30 27.68
N VAL A 147 31.82 17.71 27.18
CA VAL A 147 32.16 16.29 27.36
C VAL A 147 33.68 16.13 27.36
N ASP A 148 34.26 15.54 28.41
CA ASP A 148 35.70 15.19 28.49
C ASP A 148 36.68 16.30 28.01
N GLY A 149 36.50 17.55 28.47
CA GLY A 149 37.37 18.67 28.05
C GLY A 149 37.09 19.19 26.63
N THR A 150 35.92 18.86 26.06
CA THR A 150 35.44 19.32 24.76
C THR A 150 34.16 20.13 24.94
N VAL A 151 34.02 21.23 24.20
CA VAL A 151 32.75 21.99 24.09
C VAL A 151 32.11 21.66 22.76
N VAL A 152 30.84 21.23 22.79
CA VAL A 152 30.10 20.80 21.58
C VAL A 152 29.02 21.79 21.16
N SER A 153 28.50 22.57 22.09
CA SER A 153 27.50 23.60 21.82
C SER A 153 27.51 24.69 22.90
N VAL A 154 27.09 25.89 22.53
CA VAL A 154 26.75 26.96 23.47
C VAL A 154 25.41 27.56 23.08
N THR A 155 24.50 27.71 24.03
CA THR A 155 23.19 28.33 23.83
C THR A 155 22.87 29.32 24.94
N GLY A 156 22.14 30.39 24.64
CA GLY A 156 21.78 31.45 25.58
C GLY A 156 22.45 32.78 25.26
N ALA A 157 21.81 33.87 25.67
CA ALA A 157 22.20 35.24 25.37
C ALA A 157 22.67 35.98 26.62
N LEU A 158 23.89 36.50 26.59
CA LEU A 158 24.39 37.42 27.62
C LEU A 158 24.08 38.87 27.22
N ALA A 159 23.65 39.67 28.19
CA ALA A 159 23.37 41.08 27.99
C ALA A 159 24.61 41.94 28.31
N PRO A 160 24.84 43.03 27.56
CA PRO A 160 25.84 44.03 27.91
C PRO A 160 25.42 44.73 29.20
N VAL A 161 26.40 45.03 30.06
CA VAL A 161 26.17 45.71 31.35
C VAL A 161 27.16 46.85 31.48
N THR A 162 26.67 48.10 31.48
CA THR A 162 27.51 49.32 31.53
C THR A 162 27.47 50.03 32.89
N GLY A 163 26.74 49.48 33.88
CA GLY A 163 26.66 50.05 35.23
C GLY A 163 25.67 49.33 36.13
N LYS A 164 25.41 49.92 37.31
CA LYS A 164 24.40 49.45 38.26
C LYS A 164 23.03 50.11 37.98
N PRO A 165 21.92 49.38 38.14
CA PRO A 165 20.60 49.97 37.99
C PRO A 165 20.30 50.97 39.10
N LYS A 166 19.46 51.97 38.81
CA LYS A 166 18.90 52.84 39.86
C LYS A 166 17.96 52.02 40.76
N PRO A 167 17.85 52.32 42.07
CA PRO A 167 16.95 51.59 42.97
C PRO A 167 15.48 51.67 42.51
N ALA A 168 14.70 50.63 42.81
CA ALA A 168 13.25 50.62 42.59
C ALA A 168 12.58 51.77 43.36
N THR A 169 11.56 52.39 42.76
CA THR A 169 10.70 53.40 43.43
C THR A 169 9.26 52.95 43.57
N LEU A 170 8.86 51.90 42.85
CA LEU A 170 7.55 51.25 42.96
C LEU A 170 7.63 50.05 43.89
N SER A 171 6.52 49.73 44.56
CA SER A 171 6.40 48.52 45.37
C SER A 171 6.10 47.29 44.51
N ALA A 172 6.29 46.10 45.08
CA ALA A 172 5.90 44.84 44.45
C ALA A 172 4.38 44.77 44.13
N GLN A 173 3.54 45.41 44.97
CA GLN A 173 2.10 45.53 44.72
C GLN A 173 1.79 46.45 43.54
N ASP A 174 2.54 47.54 43.37
CA ASP A 174 2.38 48.44 42.23
C ASP A 174 2.75 47.73 40.92
N ALA A 175 3.79 46.90 40.95
CA ALA A 175 4.19 46.07 39.80
C ALA A 175 3.13 45.02 39.43
N ILE A 176 2.52 44.35 40.42
CA ILE A 176 1.39 43.43 40.20
C ILE A 176 0.20 44.16 39.57
N LYS A 177 -0.18 45.33 40.09
CA LYS A 177 -1.27 46.13 39.53
C LYS A 177 -0.99 46.58 38.10
N ALA A 178 0.25 46.99 37.80
CA ALA A 178 0.65 47.37 36.45
C ALA A 178 0.58 46.20 35.47
N ALA A 179 1.05 45.01 35.87
CA ALA A 179 0.99 43.80 35.05
C ALA A 179 -0.44 43.33 34.80
N LEU A 180 -1.32 43.37 35.82
CA LEU A 180 -2.74 43.04 35.68
C LEU A 180 -3.45 44.01 34.73
N ALA A 181 -3.25 45.32 34.92
CA ALA A 181 -3.86 46.34 34.08
C ALA A 181 -3.43 46.20 32.60
N ASP A 182 -2.18 45.85 32.38
CA ASP A 182 -1.64 45.61 31.04
C ASP A 182 -2.34 44.44 30.33
N VAL A 183 -2.84 43.43 31.05
CA VAL A 183 -3.64 42.32 30.51
C VAL A 183 -5.14 42.49 30.71
N THR A 184 -5.61 43.71 30.93
CA THR A 184 -7.03 44.07 31.13
C THR A 184 -7.69 43.41 32.34
N LEU A 185 -6.89 42.95 33.30
CA LEU A 185 -7.34 42.47 34.60
C LEU A 185 -7.17 43.56 35.67
N SER A 186 -7.93 43.45 36.75
CA SER A 186 -7.79 44.34 37.91
C SER A 186 -7.96 43.55 39.19
N ALA A 187 -7.02 43.70 40.13
CA ALA A 187 -7.15 43.16 41.47
C ALA A 187 -7.81 44.18 42.41
N GLY A 188 -8.61 43.69 43.35
CA GLY A 188 -9.04 44.44 44.53
C GLY A 188 -7.89 44.60 45.53
N LYS A 189 -8.08 44.10 46.75
CA LYS A 189 -7.03 44.11 47.78
C LYS A 189 -5.98 43.03 47.50
N LEU A 190 -4.70 43.41 47.46
CA LEU A 190 -3.55 42.50 47.43
C LEU A 190 -3.07 42.23 48.86
N THR A 191 -3.07 40.96 49.28
CA THR A 191 -2.59 40.52 50.61
C THR A 191 -1.39 39.61 50.43
N ALA A 192 -0.28 39.91 51.09
CA ALA A 192 0.93 39.08 51.00
C ALA A 192 0.70 37.71 51.66
N SER A 193 1.18 36.64 51.01
CA SER A 193 1.23 35.27 51.53
C SER A 193 2.68 34.77 51.61
N ASP A 194 2.89 33.50 51.99
CA ASP A 194 4.22 32.96 52.31
C ASP A 194 5.18 32.96 51.11
N ASP A 195 6.40 33.49 51.32
CA ASP A 195 7.47 33.53 50.32
C ASP A 195 8.04 32.13 50.04
N ALA A 196 8.33 31.83 48.77
CA ALA A 196 9.01 30.58 48.38
C ALA A 196 10.04 30.85 47.27
N ASN A 197 11.26 30.32 47.43
CA ASN A 197 12.31 30.30 46.40
C ASN A 197 12.63 31.66 45.72
N GLY A 198 12.56 32.75 46.49
CA GLY A 198 12.86 34.11 46.02
C GLY A 198 11.72 34.81 45.28
N TRP A 199 10.51 34.25 45.30
CA TRP A 199 9.27 34.90 44.89
C TRP A 199 8.45 35.34 46.10
N LYS A 200 7.85 36.53 46.00
CA LYS A 200 6.82 37.01 46.90
C LYS A 200 5.45 36.70 46.33
N LYS A 201 4.56 36.20 47.16
CA LYS A 201 3.22 35.79 46.78
C LYS A 201 2.16 36.78 47.27
N PHE A 202 1.13 37.00 46.47
CA PHE A 202 0.01 37.86 46.82
C PHE A 202 -1.32 37.23 46.41
N ASP A 203 -2.26 37.19 47.36
CA ASP A 203 -3.67 36.93 47.08
C ASP A 203 -4.34 38.21 46.59
N ALA A 204 -5.02 38.12 45.45
CA ALA A 204 -5.72 39.24 44.83
C ALA A 204 -7.23 39.07 44.96
N SER A 205 -7.87 39.89 45.81
CA SER A 205 -9.33 39.85 45.95
C SER A 205 -10.02 40.11 44.60
N GLY A 206 -10.89 39.19 44.18
CA GLY A 206 -11.62 39.25 42.92
C GLY A 206 -10.94 38.56 41.73
N LEU A 207 -9.77 37.94 41.93
CA LEU A 207 -9.12 37.06 40.96
C LEU A 207 -8.87 35.69 41.60
N ASP A 208 -9.12 34.63 40.84
CA ASP A 208 -8.80 33.28 41.28
C ASP A 208 -7.30 33.01 41.06
N GLY A 209 -6.57 32.57 42.09
CA GLY A 209 -5.15 32.19 41.99
C GLY A 209 -4.15 33.23 42.54
N GLU A 210 -2.99 32.73 42.95
CA GLU A 210 -1.91 33.53 43.53
C GLU A 210 -1.17 34.36 42.47
N GLN A 211 -0.78 35.58 42.82
CA GLN A 211 0.04 36.45 41.98
C GLN A 211 1.48 36.45 42.51
N LEU A 212 2.46 36.23 41.64
CA LEU A 212 3.87 36.10 42.05
C LEU A 212 4.66 37.31 41.58
N VAL A 213 5.57 37.79 42.42
CA VAL A 213 6.48 38.88 42.06
C VAL A 213 7.85 38.70 42.67
N ARG A 214 8.90 38.99 41.91
CA ARG A 214 10.27 39.06 42.42
C ARG A 214 11.03 40.20 41.76
N GLU A 215 12.01 40.75 42.47
CA GLU A 215 12.88 41.78 41.91
C GLU A 215 13.91 41.15 40.97
N VAL A 216 14.10 41.76 39.81
CA VAL A 216 15.04 41.36 38.75
C VAL A 216 15.70 42.59 38.15
N VAL A 217 16.65 42.37 37.24
CA VAL A 217 17.17 43.41 36.35
C VAL A 217 16.89 43.07 34.90
N VAL A 218 16.86 44.10 34.05
CA VAL A 218 16.81 43.96 32.60
C VAL A 218 17.78 44.96 31.98
N ALA A 219 18.35 44.64 30.82
CA ALA A 219 19.26 45.55 30.12
C ALA A 219 18.71 45.95 28.75
N ASP A 220 18.93 47.22 28.41
CA ASP A 220 18.75 47.74 27.06
C ASP A 220 19.88 47.26 26.12
N THR A 221 19.68 47.45 24.81
CA THR A 221 20.65 46.98 23.81
C THR A 221 21.99 47.73 23.83
N ASP A 222 22.04 48.90 24.46
CA ASP A 222 23.27 49.65 24.74
C ASP A 222 24.00 49.21 26.02
N GLY A 223 23.36 48.36 26.84
CA GLY A 223 23.88 47.82 28.09
C GLY A 223 23.48 48.59 29.35
N THR A 224 22.63 49.60 29.24
CA THR A 224 22.01 50.26 30.39
C THR A 224 21.11 49.26 31.13
N VAL A 225 21.32 49.11 32.44
CA VAL A 225 20.57 48.16 33.27
C VAL A 225 19.51 48.88 34.11
N HIS A 226 18.31 48.35 34.11
CA HIS A 226 17.15 48.86 34.87
C HIS A 226 16.76 47.88 35.98
N SER A 227 16.31 48.43 37.12
CA SER A 227 15.63 47.63 38.14
C SER A 227 14.23 47.33 37.65
N ALA A 228 13.81 46.06 37.70
CA ALA A 228 12.51 45.62 37.26
C ALA A 228 11.92 44.60 38.24
N TYR A 229 10.64 44.29 38.05
CA TYR A 229 9.97 43.18 38.70
C TYR A 229 9.60 42.15 37.64
N GLN A 230 9.92 40.88 37.88
CA GLN A 230 9.28 39.79 37.16
C GLN A 230 8.00 39.46 37.92
N VAL A 231 6.88 39.52 37.22
CA VAL A 231 5.54 39.44 37.77
C VAL A 231 4.78 38.37 37.01
N GLN A 232 4.30 37.33 37.71
CA GLN A 232 3.39 36.35 37.16
C GLN A 232 1.98 36.64 37.66
N VAL A 233 1.08 37.02 36.75
CA VAL A 233 -0.27 37.46 37.08
C VAL A 233 -1.32 36.81 36.18
N GLY A 234 -2.49 36.54 36.73
CA GLY A 234 -3.48 35.71 36.06
C GLY A 234 -4.74 35.37 36.87
N THR A 235 -5.60 34.55 36.27
CA THR A 235 -6.79 33.92 36.84
C THR A 235 -6.73 32.40 36.69
N ALA A 236 -7.22 31.65 37.68
CA ALA A 236 -7.24 30.18 37.72
C ALA A 236 -8.63 29.56 37.50
N GLY A 237 -9.60 30.31 36.96
CA GLY A 237 -10.97 29.84 36.66
C GLY A 237 -11.08 29.00 35.37
N GLU A 238 -12.30 28.70 34.91
CA GLU A 238 -12.60 27.82 33.74
C GLU A 238 -11.93 28.24 32.42
N ALA A 239 -11.59 29.52 32.27
CA ALA A 239 -10.75 30.04 31.20
C ALA A 239 -9.52 30.69 31.85
N PRO A 240 -8.48 29.91 32.19
CA PRO A 240 -7.35 30.46 32.92
C PRO A 240 -6.61 31.47 32.04
N LEU A 241 -6.08 32.51 32.70
CA LEU A 241 -5.15 33.46 32.10
C LEU A 241 -3.93 33.46 32.99
N LEU A 242 -2.73 33.36 32.45
CA LEU A 242 -1.50 33.50 33.22
C LEU A 242 -0.46 34.14 32.33
N TYR A 243 0.18 35.19 32.82
CA TYR A 243 1.19 35.92 32.09
C TYR A 243 2.43 36.11 32.94
N ASP A 244 3.60 35.94 32.33
CA ASP A 244 4.90 36.28 32.89
C ASP A 244 5.39 37.60 32.29
N SER A 245 5.37 38.65 33.10
CA SER A 245 5.65 40.03 32.70
C SER A 245 6.90 40.56 33.38
N ILE A 246 7.65 41.41 32.67
CA ILE A 246 8.72 42.23 33.23
C ILE A 246 8.20 43.66 33.33
N VAL A 247 8.15 44.20 34.54
CA VAL A 247 7.63 45.54 34.84
C VAL A 247 8.78 46.42 35.32
N ASP A 248 8.99 47.58 34.71
CA ASP A 248 9.99 48.53 35.17
C ASP A 248 9.68 48.98 36.61
N ALA A 249 10.65 48.84 37.52
CA ALA A 249 10.44 49.05 38.95
C ALA A 249 10.37 50.53 39.35
N ARG A 250 10.41 51.45 38.38
CA ARG A 250 10.33 52.90 38.60
C ARG A 250 9.18 53.54 37.85
N THR A 251 8.92 53.13 36.61
CA THR A 251 7.86 53.70 35.76
C THR A 251 6.57 52.89 35.80
N GLY A 252 6.64 51.60 36.11
CA GLY A 252 5.49 50.68 36.05
C GLY A 252 5.16 50.24 34.62
N GLU A 253 5.99 50.59 33.64
CA GLU A 253 5.83 50.12 32.26
C GLU A 253 6.07 48.61 32.18
N VAL A 254 5.15 47.87 31.54
CA VAL A 254 5.37 46.46 31.20
C VAL A 254 6.32 46.40 30.00
N LEU A 255 7.58 46.05 30.26
CA LEU A 255 8.65 45.99 29.27
C LEU A 255 8.55 44.74 28.40
N SER A 256 8.16 43.60 28.98
CA SER A 256 7.84 42.39 28.20
C SER A 256 6.71 41.62 28.86
N ARG A 257 5.96 40.87 28.08
CA ARG A 257 4.89 39.99 28.53
C ARG A 257 4.92 38.72 27.71
N ARG A 258 4.81 37.57 28.37
CA ARG A 258 4.56 36.27 27.73
C ARG A 258 3.31 35.64 28.32
N SER A 259 2.41 35.13 27.49
CA SER A 259 1.36 34.23 27.98
C SER A 259 1.98 32.92 28.45
N LEU A 260 1.70 32.54 29.70
CA LEU A 260 1.98 31.22 30.27
C LEU A 260 0.80 30.27 30.16
N VAL A 261 -0.37 30.77 29.72
CA VAL A 261 -1.44 29.91 29.23
C VAL A 261 -1.12 29.64 27.78
N GLU A 262 -0.70 28.42 27.54
CA GLU A 262 -0.73 27.82 26.22
C GLU A 262 -2.17 27.30 26.08
N ASP A 263 -2.89 27.73 25.04
CA ASP A 263 -4.07 27.00 24.59
C ASP A 263 -3.53 25.68 24.01
N GLU A 264 -3.20 24.75 24.91
CA GLU A 264 -2.95 23.37 24.54
C GLU A 264 -4.23 22.88 23.89
N VAL A 265 -4.12 22.45 22.64
CA VAL A 265 -5.00 21.42 22.13
C VAL A 265 -4.78 20.20 23.03
N ALA A 266 -5.59 20.11 24.09
CA ALA A 266 -5.76 18.98 25.01
C ALA A 266 -4.48 18.22 25.39
N ALA A 267 -3.75 18.69 26.41
CA ALA A 267 -2.78 17.85 27.15
C ALA A 267 -3.42 17.15 28.37
N ASP A 268 -4.74 17.01 28.41
CA ASP A 268 -5.47 16.21 29.41
C ASP A 268 -5.93 14.84 28.88
N HIS A 269 -5.42 14.39 27.72
CA HIS A 269 -5.33 12.97 27.40
C HIS A 269 -3.92 12.58 26.89
N ASP A 270 -3.12 12.16 27.86
CA ASP A 270 -1.91 11.33 27.79
C ASP A 270 -2.12 9.95 27.12
N GLY A 271 -3.08 9.82 26.20
CA GLY A 271 -3.42 8.56 25.56
C GLY A 271 -2.50 8.30 24.40
N ASN A 272 -1.39 7.59 24.62
CA ASN A 272 -0.74 6.82 23.56
C ASN A 272 -1.83 6.05 22.78
N PRO A 273 -2.21 6.44 21.55
CA PRO A 273 -3.33 5.82 20.88
C PRO A 273 -3.02 4.35 20.61
N GLN A 274 -4.03 3.52 20.84
CA GLN A 274 -3.95 2.07 20.71
C GLN A 274 -5.02 1.61 19.73
N TRP A 275 -4.63 0.91 18.68
CA TRP A 275 -5.54 0.32 17.72
C TRP A 275 -5.50 -1.19 17.80
N LYS A 276 -6.66 -1.83 17.70
CA LYS A 276 -6.73 -3.27 17.60
C LYS A 276 -7.00 -3.69 16.15
N ALA A 277 -6.00 -4.29 15.51
CA ALA A 277 -6.03 -4.64 14.09
C ALA A 277 -5.42 -6.01 13.84
N PHE A 278 -5.84 -6.67 12.76
CA PHE A 278 -5.21 -7.92 12.34
C PHE A 278 -3.83 -7.60 11.75
N PRO A 279 -2.78 -8.37 12.06
CA PRO A 279 -1.51 -8.25 11.34
C PRO A 279 -1.66 -8.76 9.89
N PHE A 280 -2.45 -9.80 9.66
CA PHE A 280 -2.71 -10.40 8.34
C PHE A 280 -4.21 -10.54 8.02
N SER A 281 -4.92 -11.40 8.77
CA SER A 281 -6.36 -11.60 8.65
C SER A 281 -6.91 -12.34 9.88
N PRO A 282 -8.23 -12.52 10.02
CA PRO A 282 -8.78 -13.48 10.95
C PRO A 282 -8.32 -14.91 10.61
N PRO A 283 -8.43 -15.86 11.58
CA PRO A 283 -8.01 -17.24 11.37
C PRO A 283 -8.74 -17.92 10.20
N MET A 284 -7.98 -18.68 9.41
CA MET A 284 -8.51 -19.50 8.31
C MET A 284 -8.89 -20.93 8.75
N ASP A 285 -8.85 -21.22 10.05
CA ASP A 285 -9.25 -22.51 10.62
C ASP A 285 -10.77 -22.65 10.87
N GLY A 286 -11.53 -21.68 10.35
CA GLY A 286 -12.99 -21.58 10.53
C GLY A 286 -13.43 -20.97 11.87
N SER A 287 -12.50 -20.69 12.78
CA SER A 287 -12.83 -20.06 14.07
C SER A 287 -13.03 -18.55 13.95
N SER A 288 -13.93 -18.02 14.76
CA SER A 288 -14.15 -16.58 14.94
C SER A 288 -13.28 -15.99 16.06
N LYS A 289 -12.09 -16.57 16.28
CA LYS A 289 -11.18 -16.13 17.34
C LYS A 289 -10.59 -14.77 16.95
N ASP A 290 -10.74 -13.79 17.84
CA ASP A 290 -10.05 -12.51 17.73
C ASP A 290 -8.54 -12.72 17.89
N THR A 291 -7.79 -12.53 16.81
CA THR A 291 -6.33 -12.62 16.75
C THR A 291 -5.68 -11.28 16.42
N ARG A 292 -6.46 -10.20 16.53
CA ARG A 292 -5.95 -8.85 16.37
C ARG A 292 -4.92 -8.54 17.45
N GLN A 293 -3.93 -7.76 17.04
CA GLN A 293 -2.87 -7.26 17.90
C GLN A 293 -3.16 -5.81 18.28
N THR A 294 -2.69 -5.42 19.47
CA THR A 294 -2.71 -4.03 19.91
C THR A 294 -1.51 -3.29 19.33
N VAL A 295 -1.77 -2.41 18.38
CA VAL A 295 -0.81 -1.51 17.77
C VAL A 295 -0.84 -0.18 18.51
N CYS A 296 0.31 0.27 19.01
CA CYS A 296 0.43 1.51 19.76
C CYS A 296 1.31 2.52 19.03
N TRP A 297 1.04 3.80 19.22
CA TRP A 297 1.94 4.84 18.72
C TRP A 297 3.30 4.79 19.42
N VAL A 298 3.34 4.93 20.74
CA VAL A 298 4.56 4.76 21.57
C VAL A 298 4.47 3.46 22.37
N ALA A 299 5.60 3.02 22.93
CA ALA A 299 5.61 1.82 23.77
C ALA A 299 4.76 2.01 25.04
N GLY A 300 4.02 0.97 25.43
CA GLY A 300 3.20 0.96 26.64
C GLY A 300 2.76 -0.45 27.04
N PRO A 301 2.16 -0.64 28.23
CA PRO A 301 1.62 -1.92 28.65
C PRO A 301 0.54 -2.41 27.68
N GLY A 302 0.61 -3.69 27.28
CA GLY A 302 -0.38 -4.30 26.39
C GLY A 302 -0.18 -4.00 24.90
N CYS A 303 0.89 -3.29 24.52
CA CYS A 303 1.26 -3.05 23.13
C CYS A 303 1.99 -4.27 22.54
N ASP A 304 1.45 -4.84 21.47
CA ASP A 304 2.10 -5.91 20.69
C ASP A 304 3.05 -5.30 19.63
N GLN A 305 2.70 -4.13 19.10
CA GLN A 305 3.49 -3.39 18.10
C GLN A 305 3.60 -1.90 18.47
N VAL A 306 4.74 -1.28 18.15
CA VAL A 306 5.02 0.15 18.41
C VAL A 306 5.46 0.84 17.12
N LEU A 307 4.87 2.01 16.82
CA LEU A 307 4.96 2.67 15.51
C LEU A 307 5.85 3.90 15.45
N SER A 308 5.84 4.75 16.48
CA SER A 308 6.46 6.09 16.51
C SER A 308 7.93 6.11 16.11
N ASP A 309 8.70 5.09 16.50
CA ASP A 309 10.11 4.98 16.14
C ASP A 309 10.34 4.70 14.64
N SER A 310 9.31 4.26 13.92
CA SER A 310 9.33 3.86 12.50
C SER A 310 8.44 4.71 11.60
N ALA A 311 7.66 5.63 12.17
CA ALA A 311 6.80 6.51 11.42
C ALA A 311 7.66 7.42 10.50
N PRO A 312 7.36 7.51 9.20
CA PRO A 312 7.94 8.49 8.30
C PRO A 312 7.23 9.86 8.36
N GLY A 313 7.72 10.84 7.61
CA GLY A 313 7.13 12.20 7.50
C GLY A 313 7.61 13.18 8.58
N THR A 314 7.51 14.50 8.34
CA THR A 314 7.80 15.50 9.39
C THR A 314 6.77 16.62 9.41
N PRO A 315 6.12 16.91 10.56
CA PRO A 315 6.32 16.29 11.87
C PRO A 315 5.68 14.89 11.96
N HIS A 316 6.30 14.01 12.75
CA HIS A 316 5.74 12.70 13.06
C HIS A 316 4.54 12.84 14.01
N HIS A 317 3.33 12.82 13.47
CA HIS A 317 2.09 12.81 14.24
C HIS A 317 1.51 11.42 14.31
N ALA A 318 0.83 11.10 15.43
CA ALA A 318 0.09 9.85 15.54
C ALA A 318 -0.97 9.75 14.45
N TRP A 319 -1.22 8.53 13.96
CA TRP A 319 -2.10 8.33 12.80
C TRP A 319 -3.51 8.90 12.99
N ASP A 320 -4.03 9.03 14.21
CA ASP A 320 -5.34 9.62 14.53
C ASP A 320 -5.34 11.15 14.69
N ILE A 321 -4.28 11.81 14.23
CA ILE A 321 -4.12 13.27 14.22
C ILE A 321 -4.10 13.73 12.75
N ALA A 322 -4.96 14.70 12.43
CA ALA A 322 -4.95 15.41 11.16
C ALA A 322 -4.46 16.86 11.38
N SER A 323 -3.54 17.35 10.54
CA SER A 323 -3.04 18.73 10.52
C SER A 323 -3.47 19.49 9.26
N GLY A 324 -3.31 20.83 9.27
CA GLY A 324 -3.42 21.70 8.08
C GLY A 324 -4.67 22.59 8.00
N GLU A 325 -4.55 23.73 7.29
CA GLU A 325 -5.67 24.64 6.94
C GLU A 325 -6.67 24.04 5.90
N GLY A 326 -6.49 22.77 5.52
CA GLY A 326 -7.33 22.01 4.59
C GLY A 326 -8.75 21.69 5.10
N GLY A 327 -9.08 22.08 6.33
CA GLY A 327 -10.44 22.05 6.87
C GLY A 327 -11.47 22.90 6.11
N GLY A 328 -11.06 23.60 5.04
CA GLY A 328 -11.93 24.39 4.16
C GLY A 328 -12.92 23.59 3.31
N THR A 329 -12.61 22.35 2.92
CA THR A 329 -13.54 21.51 2.13
C THR A 329 -14.29 20.48 2.99
N TYR A 330 -13.69 20.02 4.09
CA TYR A 330 -14.21 18.93 4.94
C TYR A 330 -14.63 19.41 6.35
N GLY A 331 -14.94 20.70 6.49
CA GLY A 331 -15.17 21.41 7.74
C GLY A 331 -16.14 20.77 8.74
N SER A 332 -15.95 21.10 10.02
CA SER A 332 -16.77 20.73 11.20
C SER A 332 -16.82 19.25 11.64
N TYR A 333 -16.27 18.30 10.86
CA TYR A 333 -16.27 16.86 11.21
C TYR A 333 -15.04 16.38 12.00
N TYR A 334 -14.08 17.26 12.28
CA TYR A 334 -12.87 16.95 13.04
C TYR A 334 -13.18 16.72 14.53
N LYS A 335 -13.34 15.46 14.91
CA LYS A 335 -13.27 15.02 16.31
C LYS A 335 -12.05 14.13 16.48
N LEU A 336 -11.16 14.48 17.41
CA LEU A 336 -10.14 13.56 17.90
C LEU A 336 -10.81 12.28 18.43
N GLY A 337 -10.11 11.14 18.37
CA GLY A 337 -10.66 9.88 18.83
C GLY A 337 -11.48 9.11 17.78
N THR A 338 -11.19 9.25 16.49
CA THR A 338 -11.83 8.45 15.42
C THR A 338 -10.82 8.01 14.34
N THR A 339 -11.27 7.32 13.29
CA THR A 339 -10.47 6.85 12.14
C THR A 339 -10.22 7.97 11.13
N LEU A 340 -9.67 9.09 11.61
CA LEU A 340 -9.32 10.27 10.84
C LEU A 340 -7.90 10.70 11.19
N GLY A 341 -7.06 10.82 10.16
CA GLY A 341 -5.65 11.14 10.27
C GLY A 341 -5.15 11.96 9.10
N ASP A 342 -3.86 12.26 9.13
CA ASP A 342 -3.18 12.93 8.02
C ASP A 342 -3.10 12.05 6.76
N ASN A 343 -2.77 10.76 6.92
CA ASN A 343 -2.55 9.85 5.79
C ASN A 343 -3.85 9.21 5.27
N ALA A 344 -4.85 9.06 6.12
CA ALA A 344 -6.05 8.30 5.81
C ALA A 344 -7.29 8.79 6.56
N PHE A 345 -8.46 8.57 5.96
CA PHE A 345 -9.77 8.72 6.59
C PHE A 345 -10.65 7.55 6.22
N THR A 346 -11.16 6.83 7.22
CA THR A 346 -12.00 5.64 7.01
C THR A 346 -13.43 5.87 7.49
N SER A 347 -14.40 5.42 6.69
CA SER A 347 -15.84 5.51 6.95
C SER A 347 -16.58 4.23 6.54
N ASP A 348 -17.81 4.07 7.03
CA ASP A 348 -18.69 2.96 6.65
C ASP A 348 -19.51 3.29 5.40
N GLY A 349 -19.57 2.33 4.47
CA GLY A 349 -20.23 2.47 3.17
C GLY A 349 -21.36 1.49 2.90
N LEU A 350 -21.98 0.89 3.91
CA LEU A 350 -22.91 -0.24 3.77
C LEU A 350 -24.01 -0.07 2.68
N ASN A 351 -24.50 1.14 2.45
CA ASN A 351 -25.63 1.43 1.56
C ASN A 351 -25.27 2.10 0.23
N SER A 352 -24.01 2.40 -0.04
CA SER A 352 -23.60 3.06 -1.29
C SER A 352 -22.24 2.54 -1.75
N THR A 353 -21.83 2.94 -2.95
CA THR A 353 -20.45 2.78 -3.47
C THR A 353 -20.00 4.14 -4.02
N GLY A 354 -18.71 4.31 -4.34
CA GLY A 354 -18.23 5.49 -5.06
C GLY A 354 -17.69 6.63 -4.20
N ARG A 355 -18.19 7.87 -4.34
CA ARG A 355 -17.68 9.11 -3.68
C ARG A 355 -18.73 9.81 -2.79
N ASN A 356 -19.88 9.18 -2.54
CA ASN A 356 -21.00 9.80 -1.83
C ASN A 356 -20.89 9.62 -0.31
N TRP A 357 -19.82 10.13 0.30
CA TRP A 357 -19.51 9.87 1.71
C TRP A 357 -19.19 11.13 2.50
N LEU A 358 -20.03 11.42 3.47
CA LEU A 358 -19.72 12.28 4.60
C LEU A 358 -20.37 11.66 5.84
N GLY A 359 -19.56 11.09 6.73
CA GLY A 359 -19.83 11.19 8.16
C GLY A 359 -20.30 9.96 8.95
N ILE A 360 -20.20 8.73 8.43
CA ILE A 360 -20.35 7.53 9.28
C ILE A 360 -18.96 7.06 9.70
N THR A 361 -18.43 7.68 10.75
CA THR A 361 -17.22 7.27 11.44
C THR A 361 -17.56 6.23 12.51
N PRO A 362 -16.59 5.44 13.01
CA PRO A 362 -16.84 4.60 14.18
C PRO A 362 -17.20 5.46 15.40
N ASP A 363 -17.69 4.80 16.45
CA ASP A 363 -17.93 5.45 17.72
C ASP A 363 -16.64 6.14 18.20
N VAL A 364 -16.77 7.42 18.58
CA VAL A 364 -15.64 8.23 19.05
C VAL A 364 -15.09 7.61 20.33
N ARG A 365 -13.77 7.50 20.39
CA ARG A 365 -12.97 7.02 21.54
C ARG A 365 -12.16 8.18 22.12
N PRO A 366 -12.71 8.95 23.07
CA PRO A 366 -11.99 10.07 23.68
C PRO A 366 -10.71 9.63 24.42
N ASP A 367 -10.65 8.37 24.85
CA ASP A 367 -9.48 7.73 25.45
C ASP A 367 -8.43 7.28 24.44
N ARG A 368 -8.72 7.39 23.12
CA ARG A 368 -7.86 6.97 22.01
C ARG A 368 -7.49 5.48 22.05
N VAL A 369 -8.35 4.67 22.67
CA VAL A 369 -8.26 3.20 22.67
C VAL A 369 -9.31 2.65 21.70
N TYR A 370 -8.87 2.37 20.48
CA TYR A 370 -9.66 1.85 19.37
C TYR A 370 -9.76 0.31 19.43
N ASP A 371 -10.14 -0.23 20.59
CA ASP A 371 -10.50 -1.65 20.76
C ASP A 371 -12.01 -1.81 20.54
N TYR A 372 -12.39 -1.84 19.26
CA TYR A 372 -13.76 -2.15 18.87
C TYR A 372 -13.99 -3.66 18.92
N THR A 373 -15.14 -4.07 19.44
CA THR A 373 -15.53 -5.47 19.55
C THR A 373 -15.52 -6.14 18.18
N PHE A 374 -14.86 -7.29 18.09
CA PHE A 374 -14.90 -8.17 16.93
C PHE A 374 -15.56 -9.49 17.30
N THR A 375 -16.51 -9.91 16.48
CA THR A 375 -17.32 -11.12 16.64
C THR A 375 -17.35 -12.00 15.39
N ASP A 376 -16.76 -11.53 14.28
CA ASP A 376 -16.77 -12.20 12.99
C ASP A 376 -18.20 -12.53 12.51
N ALA A 377 -19.14 -11.61 12.75
CA ALA A 377 -20.57 -11.86 12.68
C ALA A 377 -21.05 -12.21 11.27
N TRP A 378 -20.41 -11.70 10.23
CA TRP A 378 -20.73 -12.06 8.84
C TRP A 378 -20.38 -13.53 8.55
N HIS A 379 -19.19 -13.99 8.97
CA HIS A 379 -18.80 -15.40 8.87
C HIS A 379 -19.64 -16.29 9.79
N ALA A 380 -19.78 -15.90 11.06
CA ALA A 380 -20.45 -16.67 12.10
C ALA A 380 -21.96 -16.84 11.83
N SER A 381 -22.59 -15.90 11.14
CA SER A 381 -23.98 -16.02 10.69
C SER A 381 -24.15 -16.80 9.40
N GLY A 382 -23.04 -17.18 8.73
CA GLY A 382 -23.06 -17.75 7.40
C GLY A 382 -23.64 -16.77 6.38
N CYS A 383 -23.15 -15.53 6.36
CA CYS A 383 -23.63 -14.47 5.46
C CYS A 383 -25.10 -14.04 5.65
N ASP A 384 -25.75 -14.24 6.81
CA ASP A 384 -27.14 -13.77 7.00
C ASP A 384 -27.17 -12.22 6.98
N PRO A 385 -27.85 -11.56 6.01
CA PRO A 385 -27.91 -10.11 5.88
C PRO A 385 -28.61 -9.43 7.07
N LYS A 386 -29.33 -10.16 7.92
CA LYS A 386 -29.86 -9.60 9.19
C LYS A 386 -28.77 -9.07 10.10
N VAL A 387 -27.55 -9.60 10.01
CA VAL A 387 -26.40 -9.10 10.76
C VAL A 387 -26.08 -7.64 10.38
N LEU A 388 -26.19 -7.30 9.09
CA LEU A 388 -25.88 -5.96 8.56
C LEU A 388 -26.91 -4.91 8.98
N THR A 389 -28.15 -5.34 9.29
CA THR A 389 -29.25 -4.47 9.72
C THR A 389 -29.50 -4.53 11.22
N ASN A 390 -28.71 -5.30 11.96
CA ASN A 390 -28.80 -5.39 13.40
C ASN A 390 -28.51 -4.01 14.03
N PRO A 391 -29.38 -3.48 14.91
CA PRO A 391 -29.14 -2.21 15.58
C PRO A 391 -27.80 -2.13 16.34
N ALA A 392 -27.26 -3.26 16.79
CA ALA A 392 -25.95 -3.34 17.44
C ALA A 392 -24.77 -3.19 16.47
N GLN A 393 -25.00 -3.29 15.16
CA GLN A 393 -24.01 -3.12 14.09
C GLN A 393 -22.69 -3.86 14.35
N PRO A 394 -22.76 -5.19 14.55
CA PRO A 394 -21.57 -5.98 14.87
C PRO A 394 -20.48 -5.77 13.81
N ASP A 395 -19.23 -5.71 14.28
CA ASP A 395 -18.00 -5.56 13.51
C ASP A 395 -17.84 -4.29 12.66
N ARG A 396 -18.85 -3.42 12.57
CA ARG A 396 -18.77 -2.16 11.82
C ARG A 396 -17.53 -1.35 12.19
N ASP A 397 -17.39 -1.06 13.48
CA ASP A 397 -16.31 -0.18 13.94
C ASP A 397 -14.96 -0.90 13.91
N ALA A 398 -14.95 -2.22 14.08
CA ALA A 398 -13.75 -3.04 13.93
C ALA A 398 -13.25 -3.03 12.48
N ALA A 399 -14.15 -3.11 11.49
CA ALA A 399 -13.83 -3.04 10.06
C ALA A 399 -13.18 -1.69 9.70
N MET A 400 -13.81 -0.58 10.09
CA MET A 400 -13.24 0.76 9.88
C MET A 400 -11.89 0.93 10.59
N GLY A 401 -11.77 0.45 11.83
CA GLY A 401 -10.53 0.52 12.60
C GLY A 401 -9.39 -0.28 11.96
N ASN A 402 -9.67 -1.49 11.46
CA ASN A 402 -8.67 -2.31 10.78
C ASN A 402 -8.22 -1.65 9.47
N LEU A 403 -9.15 -1.24 8.61
CA LEU A 403 -8.84 -0.60 7.34
C LEU A 403 -8.00 0.68 7.54
N PHE A 404 -8.36 1.51 8.51
CA PHE A 404 -7.59 2.71 8.87
C PHE A 404 -6.14 2.39 9.26
N VAL A 405 -5.93 1.38 10.11
CA VAL A 405 -4.59 0.94 10.51
C VAL A 405 -3.80 0.43 9.31
N GLN A 406 -4.41 -0.39 8.45
CA GLN A 406 -3.70 -0.96 7.31
C GLN A 406 -3.31 0.08 6.26
N HIS A 407 -4.17 1.07 5.99
CA HIS A 407 -3.83 2.20 5.11
C HIS A 407 -2.63 2.99 5.65
N ASN A 408 -2.60 3.28 6.95
CA ASN A 408 -1.46 3.96 7.54
C ASN A 408 -0.16 3.11 7.53
N ILE A 409 -0.24 1.79 7.73
CA ILE A 409 0.94 0.93 7.58
C ILE A 409 1.43 0.93 6.12
N MET A 410 0.53 0.89 5.14
CA MET A 410 0.91 0.94 3.72
C MET A 410 1.53 2.29 3.34
N HIS A 411 0.98 3.40 3.85
CA HIS A 411 1.59 4.72 3.76
C HIS A 411 3.03 4.67 4.29
N ASP A 412 3.20 4.24 5.54
CA ASP A 412 4.50 4.27 6.20
C ASP A 412 5.53 3.35 5.51
N PHE A 413 5.10 2.16 5.10
CA PHE A 413 5.95 1.21 4.37
C PHE A 413 6.44 1.77 3.03
N SER A 414 5.53 2.33 2.24
CA SER A 414 5.85 2.86 0.90
C SER A 414 6.64 4.16 0.97
N TYR A 415 6.48 4.96 2.03
CA TYR A 415 7.31 6.14 2.26
C TYR A 415 8.79 5.77 2.38
N GLN A 416 9.11 4.68 3.08
CA GLN A 416 10.49 4.18 3.22
C GLN A 416 11.07 3.64 1.90
N LEU A 417 10.23 3.42 0.90
CA LEU A 417 10.64 3.04 -0.45
C LEU A 417 10.70 4.24 -1.42
N GLY A 418 10.32 5.43 -0.97
CA GLY A 418 10.39 6.68 -1.75
C GLY A 418 9.05 7.22 -2.22
N PHE A 419 7.91 6.73 -1.72
CA PHE A 419 6.58 7.32 -1.93
C PHE A 419 6.28 8.39 -0.87
N THR A 420 6.73 9.62 -1.15
CA THR A 420 6.76 10.77 -0.25
C THR A 420 5.93 11.91 -0.83
N GLU A 421 5.84 13.03 -0.12
CA GLU A 421 5.13 14.23 -0.58
C GLU A 421 5.66 14.72 -1.93
N LYS A 422 6.97 14.66 -2.17
CA LYS A 422 7.59 15.07 -3.45
C LYS A 422 7.35 14.09 -4.59
N THR A 423 6.97 12.86 -4.25
CA THR A 423 6.67 11.77 -5.17
C THR A 423 5.20 11.35 -5.05
N TRP A 424 4.36 12.32 -4.65
CA TRP A 424 2.90 12.34 -4.77
C TRP A 424 2.16 11.31 -3.91
N ASN A 425 2.62 11.11 -2.67
CA ASN A 425 1.87 10.35 -1.67
C ASN A 425 0.54 11.01 -1.27
N MET A 426 -0.19 10.36 -0.37
CA MET A 426 -1.55 10.75 0.03
C MET A 426 -1.52 11.27 1.46
N GLN A 427 -1.67 12.59 1.61
CA GLN A 427 -1.61 13.27 2.90
C GLN A 427 -2.55 14.49 2.91
N SER A 428 -3.20 14.75 4.04
CA SER A 428 -4.01 15.96 4.23
C SER A 428 -3.10 17.20 4.30
N ASP A 429 -1.99 17.13 5.01
CA ASP A 429 -0.95 18.16 5.10
C ASP A 429 0.41 17.57 4.70
N ASN A 430 1.08 18.24 3.76
CA ASN A 430 2.42 17.85 3.32
C ASN A 430 3.52 18.59 4.10
N TYR A 431 3.17 19.41 5.10
CA TYR A 431 4.11 20.11 5.99
C TYR A 431 5.15 20.97 5.26
N ASN A 432 4.76 21.51 4.10
CA ASN A 432 5.65 22.23 3.16
C ASN A 432 6.84 21.41 2.63
N LEU A 433 6.76 20.07 2.62
CA LEU A 433 7.80 19.18 2.12
C LEU A 433 7.76 18.97 0.60
N GLY A 434 6.63 19.24 -0.06
CA GLY A 434 6.46 19.11 -1.51
C GLY A 434 5.08 18.58 -1.88
N GLY A 435 4.84 18.35 -3.17
CA GLY A 435 3.56 17.82 -3.67
C GLY A 435 2.35 18.74 -3.39
N LYS A 436 1.15 18.17 -3.51
CA LYS A 436 -0.11 18.82 -3.15
C LYS A 436 -0.84 17.96 -2.12
N GLY A 437 -0.92 18.46 -0.89
CA GLY A 437 -1.73 17.81 0.15
C GLY A 437 -3.22 18.02 -0.05
N GLY A 438 -4.00 17.58 0.93
CA GLY A 438 -5.47 17.59 0.91
C GLY A 438 -6.06 16.32 0.29
N ASP A 439 -5.27 15.26 0.20
CA ASP A 439 -5.59 14.02 -0.50
C ASP A 439 -5.26 12.74 0.31
N PRO A 440 -5.70 12.64 1.59
CA PRO A 440 -5.54 11.41 2.35
C PRO A 440 -6.23 10.23 1.65
N GLU A 441 -5.77 9.01 1.91
CA GLU A 441 -6.43 7.80 1.45
C GLU A 441 -7.83 7.66 2.09
N MET A 442 -8.87 7.57 1.27
CA MET A 442 -10.24 7.47 1.73
C MET A 442 -10.70 6.01 1.77
N GLY A 443 -10.73 5.40 2.96
CA GLY A 443 -11.23 4.04 3.15
C GLY A 443 -12.75 3.97 3.29
N VAL A 444 -13.41 3.12 2.51
CA VAL A 444 -14.84 2.84 2.62
C VAL A 444 -15.04 1.37 2.98
N ALA A 445 -15.27 1.12 4.27
CA ALA A 445 -15.52 -0.21 4.81
C ALA A 445 -16.92 -0.71 4.42
N ARG A 446 -17.04 -2.02 4.19
CA ARG A 446 -18.28 -2.75 3.89
C ARG A 446 -19.10 -2.11 2.76
N SER A 447 -18.40 -1.50 1.80
CA SER A 447 -18.97 -0.64 0.76
C SER A 447 -20.02 -1.42 -0.04
N GLY A 448 -21.22 -0.84 -0.17
CA GLY A 448 -22.33 -1.45 -0.87
C GLY A 448 -22.87 -2.75 -0.27
N GLY A 449 -22.44 -3.19 0.91
CA GLY A 449 -22.69 -4.54 1.45
C GLY A 449 -24.16 -5.01 1.50
N ASN A 450 -25.14 -4.10 1.51
CA ASN A 450 -26.57 -4.44 1.38
C ASN A 450 -27.02 -4.83 -0.04
N ASN A 451 -26.19 -4.61 -1.06
CA ASN A 451 -26.42 -5.02 -2.43
C ASN A 451 -25.51 -6.21 -2.78
N PRO A 452 -26.06 -7.43 -2.92
CA PRO A 452 -25.27 -8.61 -3.26
C PRO A 452 -24.45 -8.48 -4.55
N ALA A 453 -24.87 -7.63 -5.50
CA ALA A 453 -24.13 -7.40 -6.74
C ALA A 453 -22.81 -6.61 -6.57
N THR A 454 -22.57 -6.04 -5.39
CA THR A 454 -21.33 -5.29 -5.09
C THR A 454 -20.31 -6.10 -4.30
N ARG A 455 -20.70 -7.26 -3.76
CA ARG A 455 -19.85 -8.14 -2.96
C ARG A 455 -18.79 -8.85 -3.82
N ASN A 456 -17.87 -9.55 -3.17
CA ASN A 456 -16.82 -10.38 -3.78
C ASN A 456 -15.78 -9.61 -4.60
N ASN A 457 -15.39 -8.42 -4.13
CA ASN A 457 -14.35 -7.64 -4.77
C ASN A 457 -13.71 -6.63 -3.79
N ALA A 458 -12.80 -5.82 -4.28
CA ALA A 458 -12.42 -4.52 -3.74
C ALA A 458 -12.09 -3.60 -4.93
N ASN A 459 -11.75 -2.33 -4.70
CA ASN A 459 -11.16 -1.47 -5.73
C ASN A 459 -10.56 -0.21 -5.14
N GLN A 460 -9.59 0.34 -5.85
CA GLN A 460 -9.00 1.64 -5.60
C GLN A 460 -9.29 2.62 -6.74
N SER A 461 -9.73 3.83 -6.38
CA SER A 461 -9.86 4.96 -7.29
C SER A 461 -8.79 6.00 -6.99
N THR A 462 -7.89 6.27 -7.93
CA THR A 462 -6.75 7.17 -7.68
C THR A 462 -6.79 8.42 -8.56
N GLY A 463 -7.05 9.58 -7.94
CA GLY A 463 -6.88 10.88 -8.58
C GLY A 463 -5.41 11.29 -8.72
N ALA A 464 -5.15 12.34 -9.50
CA ALA A 464 -3.85 13.01 -9.53
C ALA A 464 -3.49 13.57 -8.13
N ASP A 465 -2.23 13.96 -7.93
CA ASP A 465 -1.73 14.61 -6.71
C ASP A 465 -2.61 15.78 -6.25
N GLY A 466 -3.00 15.77 -4.96
CA GLY A 466 -3.99 16.69 -4.38
C GLY A 466 -5.45 16.35 -4.72
N GLY A 467 -5.70 15.22 -5.38
CA GLY A 467 -7.02 14.70 -5.74
C GLY A 467 -7.34 13.40 -5.05
N VAL A 468 -8.64 13.12 -4.88
CA VAL A 468 -9.15 11.98 -4.08
C VAL A 468 -8.52 10.64 -4.48
N ALA A 469 -7.99 9.92 -3.50
CA ALA A 469 -7.72 8.48 -3.52
C ALA A 469 -8.76 7.76 -2.65
N LEU A 470 -9.36 6.66 -3.11
CA LEU A 470 -10.49 6.02 -2.45
C LEU A 470 -10.58 4.52 -2.65
N THR A 471 -10.37 3.77 -1.57
CA THR A 471 -10.49 2.31 -1.51
C THR A 471 -11.88 1.90 -1.05
N ASN A 472 -12.57 1.07 -1.84
CA ASN A 472 -13.78 0.38 -1.40
C ASN A 472 -13.45 -1.07 -1.05
N MET A 473 -13.68 -1.45 0.21
CA MET A 473 -13.60 -2.83 0.65
C MET A 473 -15.01 -3.42 0.71
N TYR A 474 -15.19 -4.63 0.20
CA TYR A 474 -16.50 -5.29 0.14
C TYR A 474 -16.58 -6.54 1.00
N LEU A 475 -17.83 -6.94 1.30
CA LEU A 475 -18.12 -8.26 1.86
C LEU A 475 -17.95 -9.34 0.80
N TRP A 476 -17.63 -10.55 1.22
CA TRP A 476 -17.41 -11.74 0.39
C TRP A 476 -18.35 -12.87 0.82
N GLN A 477 -18.80 -13.66 -0.15
CA GLN A 477 -19.69 -14.81 0.02
C GLN A 477 -19.79 -15.68 -1.24
N PRO A 478 -20.31 -16.92 -1.13
CA PRO A 478 -20.67 -17.72 -2.30
C PRO A 478 -21.79 -17.08 -3.15
N GLN A 479 -21.73 -17.28 -4.46
CA GLN A 479 -22.76 -16.86 -5.42
C GLN A 479 -22.75 -17.79 -6.65
N ALA A 480 -23.95 -18.24 -7.05
CA ALA A 480 -24.12 -19.30 -8.04
C ALA A 480 -23.46 -19.01 -9.39
N GLY A 481 -22.48 -19.86 -9.75
CA GLY A 481 -21.78 -19.80 -11.04
C GLY A 481 -20.99 -18.51 -11.30
N THR A 482 -20.61 -17.79 -10.23
CA THR A 482 -19.72 -16.62 -10.30
C THR A 482 -18.49 -16.82 -9.41
N PHE A 483 -18.69 -17.01 -8.10
CA PHE A 483 -17.62 -17.05 -7.10
C PHE A 483 -18.05 -17.78 -5.84
N TYR A 484 -17.19 -18.63 -5.27
CA TYR A 484 -17.47 -19.48 -4.10
C TYR A 484 -16.43 -19.29 -3.00
N GLY A 485 -16.31 -18.06 -2.48
CA GLY A 485 -15.42 -17.73 -1.38
C GLY A 485 -16.04 -17.96 0.00
N ARG A 486 -15.31 -17.55 1.03
CA ARG A 486 -15.76 -17.55 2.43
C ARG A 486 -16.82 -16.47 2.64
N CYS A 487 -17.73 -16.68 3.59
CA CYS A 487 -18.45 -15.58 4.23
C CYS A 487 -17.44 -14.73 5.01
N ALA A 488 -16.90 -13.69 4.38
CA ALA A 488 -15.80 -12.92 4.94
C ALA A 488 -16.05 -11.42 4.74
N ASP A 489 -15.69 -10.61 5.75
CA ASP A 489 -15.61 -9.17 5.58
C ASP A 489 -14.20 -8.82 5.05
N GLY A 490 -14.15 -8.23 3.84
CA GLY A 490 -12.90 -7.92 3.15
C GLY A 490 -12.05 -6.89 3.88
N ASP A 491 -12.66 -6.06 4.75
CA ASP A 491 -11.97 -5.09 5.60
C ASP A 491 -10.98 -5.72 6.59
N PHE A 492 -10.95 -7.05 6.69
CA PHE A 492 -10.00 -7.80 7.51
C PHE A 492 -8.98 -8.63 6.72
N ASP A 493 -8.95 -8.58 5.38
CA ASP A 493 -7.92 -9.25 4.57
C ASP A 493 -6.83 -8.27 4.16
N ASN A 494 -5.74 -8.21 4.92
CA ASN A 494 -4.70 -7.23 4.68
C ASN A 494 -3.91 -7.48 3.39
N SER A 495 -3.98 -8.70 2.82
CA SER A 495 -3.39 -8.96 1.51
C SER A 495 -4.16 -8.25 0.39
N VAL A 496 -5.50 -8.14 0.53
CA VAL A 496 -6.37 -7.39 -0.39
C VAL A 496 -6.24 -5.88 -0.15
N ILE A 497 -6.26 -5.42 1.12
CA ILE A 497 -6.11 -3.99 1.44
C ILE A 497 -4.77 -3.44 0.91
N GLY A 498 -3.67 -4.18 1.11
CA GLY A 498 -2.36 -3.80 0.58
C GLY A 498 -2.30 -3.78 -0.95
N HIS A 499 -3.05 -4.68 -1.61
CA HIS A 499 -3.17 -4.70 -3.06
C HIS A 499 -3.86 -3.42 -3.57
N GLU A 500 -5.01 -3.06 -2.98
CA GLU A 500 -5.75 -1.86 -3.37
C GLU A 500 -4.95 -0.57 -3.11
N TYR A 501 -4.30 -0.44 -1.96
CA TYR A 501 -3.48 0.75 -1.67
C TYR A 501 -2.33 0.90 -2.67
N THR A 502 -1.82 -0.21 -3.23
CA THR A 502 -0.74 -0.16 -4.21
C THR A 502 -1.19 0.32 -5.59
N HIS A 503 -2.47 0.17 -5.95
CA HIS A 503 -3.03 0.88 -7.10
C HIS A 503 -2.88 2.40 -6.94
N ALA A 504 -3.00 2.92 -5.71
CA ALA A 504 -2.74 4.32 -5.40
C ALA A 504 -1.29 4.70 -5.65
N ILE A 505 -0.36 3.93 -5.09
CA ILE A 505 1.09 4.13 -5.22
C ILE A 505 1.48 4.19 -6.69
N THR A 506 1.07 3.19 -7.46
CA THR A 506 1.48 3.04 -8.86
C THR A 506 0.85 4.11 -9.76
N ASN A 507 -0.43 4.46 -9.57
CA ASN A 507 -1.07 5.53 -10.34
C ASN A 507 -0.58 6.94 -9.97
N ARG A 508 0.03 7.13 -8.79
CA ARG A 508 0.66 8.40 -8.39
C ARG A 508 2.11 8.51 -8.84
N MET A 509 2.92 7.47 -8.64
CA MET A 509 4.36 7.52 -8.93
C MET A 509 4.66 7.46 -10.43
N LEU A 510 3.94 6.63 -11.20
CA LEU A 510 4.11 6.58 -12.65
C LEU A 510 3.43 7.79 -13.30
N GLY A 511 4.03 8.32 -14.38
CA GLY A 511 3.45 9.47 -15.08
C GLY A 511 3.47 10.78 -14.29
N GLY A 512 4.23 10.84 -13.20
CA GLY A 512 4.59 12.07 -12.51
C GLY A 512 3.46 12.73 -11.70
N GLY A 513 2.65 11.95 -11.00
CA GLY A 513 1.56 12.47 -10.14
C GLY A 513 0.37 13.06 -10.87
N THR A 514 0.36 13.03 -12.21
CA THR A 514 -0.68 13.69 -13.04
C THR A 514 -1.48 12.74 -13.90
N SER A 515 -0.84 11.68 -14.40
CA SER A 515 -1.44 10.70 -15.31
C SER A 515 -1.15 9.30 -14.79
N GLY A 516 -2.20 8.60 -14.37
CA GLY A 516 -2.09 7.21 -13.93
C GLY A 516 -1.77 6.24 -15.07
N ILE A 517 -1.69 4.96 -14.71
CA ILE A 517 -1.35 3.89 -15.64
C ILE A 517 -2.47 3.69 -16.68
N SER A 518 -2.11 3.31 -17.91
CA SER A 518 -3.07 3.08 -18.98
C SER A 518 -2.65 1.96 -19.91
N GLY A 519 -3.64 1.40 -20.62
CA GLY A 519 -3.44 0.27 -21.53
C GLY A 519 -3.39 -1.07 -20.83
N THR A 520 -3.43 -2.15 -21.60
CA THR A 520 -3.51 -3.52 -21.08
C THR A 520 -2.23 -3.92 -20.37
N HIS A 521 -1.05 -3.57 -20.90
CA HIS A 521 0.24 -3.87 -20.23
C HIS A 521 0.35 -3.14 -18.89
N GLY A 522 0.11 -1.84 -18.91
CA GLY A 522 0.14 -1.01 -17.72
C GLY A 522 -0.84 -1.51 -16.66
N GLY A 523 -2.11 -1.71 -17.02
CA GLY A 523 -3.12 -2.23 -16.09
C GLY A 523 -2.72 -3.59 -15.50
N SER A 524 -2.18 -4.50 -16.32
CA SER A 524 -1.71 -5.80 -15.85
C SER A 524 -0.56 -5.69 -14.85
N MET A 525 0.40 -4.80 -15.11
CA MET A 525 1.46 -4.53 -14.15
C MET A 525 0.93 -3.85 -12.89
N GLY A 526 -0.10 -2.98 -12.99
CA GLY A 526 -0.81 -2.40 -11.85
C GLY A 526 -1.36 -3.47 -10.89
N GLU A 527 -2.12 -4.42 -11.43
CA GLU A 527 -2.64 -5.57 -10.68
C GLU A 527 -1.51 -6.40 -10.04
N SER A 528 -0.45 -6.65 -10.80
CA SER A 528 0.71 -7.40 -10.31
C SER A 528 1.49 -6.68 -9.21
N TRP A 529 1.74 -5.38 -9.37
CA TRP A 529 2.40 -4.58 -8.34
C TRP A 529 1.59 -4.57 -7.05
N GLY A 530 0.25 -4.55 -7.14
CA GLY A 530 -0.63 -4.74 -6.01
C GLY A 530 -0.35 -6.04 -5.25
N ASP A 531 -0.26 -7.16 -5.96
CA ASP A 531 0.07 -8.45 -5.37
C ASP A 531 1.47 -8.46 -4.74
N LEU A 532 2.47 -7.97 -5.48
CA LEU A 532 3.89 -8.03 -5.11
C LEU A 532 4.22 -7.15 -3.91
N VAL A 533 3.73 -5.91 -3.87
CA VAL A 533 3.99 -4.97 -2.77
C VAL A 533 3.27 -5.39 -1.51
N SER A 534 2.02 -5.86 -1.63
CA SER A 534 1.23 -6.34 -0.50
C SER A 534 1.89 -7.56 0.16
N THR A 535 2.25 -8.57 -0.64
CA THR A 535 2.90 -9.79 -0.12
C THR A 535 4.28 -9.51 0.47
N GLU A 536 5.14 -8.73 -0.20
CA GLU A 536 6.47 -8.39 0.33
C GLU A 536 6.36 -7.63 1.65
N ARG A 537 5.43 -6.68 1.77
CA ARG A 537 5.17 -5.96 3.03
C ARG A 537 4.80 -6.91 4.16
N LEU A 538 3.90 -7.87 3.90
CA LEU A 538 3.48 -8.86 4.90
C LEU A 538 4.62 -9.80 5.31
N ILE A 539 5.49 -10.18 4.36
CA ILE A 539 6.69 -10.99 4.61
C ILE A 539 7.68 -10.21 5.48
N GLU A 540 8.05 -8.99 5.08
CA GLU A 540 9.09 -8.20 5.74
C GLU A 540 8.67 -7.74 7.14
N THR A 541 7.38 -7.46 7.34
CA THR A 541 6.82 -7.14 8.67
C THR A 541 6.62 -8.38 9.55
N GLY A 542 6.75 -9.58 8.99
CA GLY A 542 6.53 -10.84 9.70
C GLY A 542 5.06 -11.10 10.05
N ALA A 543 4.13 -10.47 9.33
CA ALA A 543 2.70 -10.53 9.57
C ALA A 543 2.07 -11.86 9.13
N VAL A 544 2.68 -12.55 8.16
CA VAL A 544 2.16 -13.83 7.62
C VAL A 544 2.10 -14.89 8.73
N PRO A 545 0.92 -15.46 9.04
CA PRO A 545 0.77 -16.48 10.06
C PRO A 545 1.38 -17.82 9.65
N ASP A 546 1.69 -18.67 10.63
CA ASP A 546 2.17 -20.02 10.36
C ASP A 546 1.14 -20.84 9.56
N GLY A 547 1.61 -21.58 8.56
CA GLY A 547 0.77 -22.41 7.69
C GLY A 547 0.04 -21.65 6.57
N VAL A 548 0.16 -20.33 6.52
CA VAL A 548 -0.33 -19.49 5.42
C VAL A 548 0.78 -19.32 4.40
N ASP A 549 0.45 -19.46 3.12
CA ASP A 549 1.42 -19.20 2.06
C ASP A 549 1.60 -17.68 1.90
N PRO A 550 2.82 -17.13 2.10
CA PRO A 550 3.06 -15.69 1.97
C PRO A 550 2.88 -15.14 0.55
N TRP A 551 2.85 -16.01 -0.47
CA TRP A 551 2.78 -15.65 -1.89
C TRP A 551 1.37 -15.73 -2.48
N VAL A 552 0.38 -15.85 -1.60
CA VAL A 552 -1.04 -15.95 -1.95
C VAL A 552 -1.79 -14.68 -1.55
N VAL A 553 -2.55 -14.12 -2.50
CA VAL A 553 -3.40 -12.93 -2.29
C VAL A 553 -4.87 -13.35 -2.11
N GLY A 554 -5.49 -12.81 -1.06
CA GLY A 554 -6.86 -13.10 -0.65
C GLY A 554 -7.10 -14.52 -0.12
N PRO A 555 -6.18 -15.20 0.59
CA PRO A 555 -6.44 -16.57 1.04
C PRO A 555 -7.61 -16.65 2.03
N TYR A 556 -7.82 -15.60 2.84
CA TYR A 556 -8.91 -15.55 3.82
C TYR A 556 -10.28 -15.37 3.17
N VAL A 557 -10.44 -14.42 2.25
CA VAL A 557 -11.73 -14.18 1.56
C VAL A 557 -12.10 -15.30 0.59
N THR A 558 -11.12 -16.05 0.08
CA THR A 558 -11.35 -17.13 -0.89
C THR A 558 -11.49 -18.52 -0.26
N ASP A 559 -11.06 -18.70 1.00
CA ASP A 559 -10.86 -20.02 1.62
C ASP A 559 -9.89 -20.90 0.78
N ASN A 560 -8.86 -20.27 0.21
CA ASN A 560 -7.90 -20.93 -0.67
C ASN A 560 -6.47 -20.45 -0.38
N ASN A 561 -5.73 -21.23 0.40
CA ASN A 561 -4.33 -20.97 0.71
C ASN A 561 -3.33 -21.53 -0.33
N GLU A 562 -3.80 -22.18 -1.39
CA GLU A 562 -2.94 -22.70 -2.46
C GLU A 562 -2.61 -21.62 -3.49
N ARG A 563 -3.55 -20.70 -3.74
CA ARG A 563 -3.41 -19.62 -4.74
C ARG A 563 -4.31 -18.40 -4.51
N GLY A 564 -5.24 -18.47 -3.56
CA GLY A 564 -6.17 -17.39 -3.30
C GLY A 564 -7.07 -17.10 -4.49
N ILE A 565 -7.09 -15.84 -4.92
CA ILE A 565 -8.00 -15.35 -5.97
C ILE A 565 -7.47 -15.51 -7.41
N ARG A 566 -6.14 -15.69 -7.55
CA ARG A 566 -5.40 -15.76 -8.81
C ARG A 566 -5.50 -17.16 -9.45
N ASN A 567 -5.03 -17.31 -10.70
CA ASN A 567 -4.92 -18.61 -11.33
C ASN A 567 -3.74 -19.43 -10.74
N PHE A 568 -2.67 -18.74 -10.36
CA PHE A 568 -1.46 -19.28 -9.71
C PHE A 568 -1.07 -18.48 -8.46
N ALA A 569 -0.47 -19.14 -7.46
CA ALA A 569 0.31 -18.44 -6.43
C ALA A 569 1.55 -17.78 -7.07
N ILE A 570 2.05 -16.68 -6.49
CA ILE A 570 3.14 -15.89 -7.09
C ILE A 570 4.42 -16.73 -7.23
N ASP A 571 4.71 -17.59 -6.26
CA ASP A 571 5.91 -18.44 -6.22
C ASP A 571 5.81 -19.73 -7.06
N ASN A 572 4.58 -20.16 -7.37
CA ASN A 572 4.29 -21.33 -8.20
C ASN A 572 3.57 -20.95 -9.50
N ASN A 573 4.18 -20.01 -10.23
CA ASN A 573 3.62 -19.45 -11.45
C ASN A 573 4.50 -19.79 -12.68
N PRO A 574 4.01 -20.59 -13.65
CA PRO A 574 4.76 -21.00 -14.83
C PRO A 574 4.73 -19.99 -15.97
N LEU A 575 4.00 -18.87 -15.82
CA LEU A 575 3.80 -17.91 -16.89
C LEU A 575 5.09 -17.20 -17.29
N ASN A 576 5.11 -16.76 -18.54
CA ASN A 576 6.15 -15.95 -19.14
C ASN A 576 5.52 -14.95 -20.14
N TYR A 577 6.32 -14.03 -20.65
CA TYR A 577 5.83 -12.91 -21.47
C TYR A 577 5.07 -13.33 -22.74
N SER A 578 5.28 -14.56 -23.23
CA SER A 578 4.54 -15.06 -24.39
C SER A 578 3.07 -15.41 -24.09
N ASN A 579 2.69 -15.56 -22.82
CA ASN A 579 1.35 -16.02 -22.40
C ASN A 579 0.31 -14.90 -22.27
N PHE A 580 0.51 -13.76 -22.94
CA PHE A 580 -0.42 -12.63 -22.84
C PHE A 580 -1.82 -13.02 -23.34
N GLY A 581 -2.82 -12.88 -22.47
CA GLY A 581 -4.21 -13.26 -22.69
C GLY A 581 -4.49 -14.75 -22.48
N PHE A 582 -3.63 -15.51 -21.79
CA PHE A 582 -3.77 -16.97 -21.64
C PHE A 582 -5.11 -17.42 -21.03
N ASP A 583 -5.72 -16.60 -20.18
CA ASP A 583 -6.91 -16.98 -19.44
C ASP A 583 -8.17 -17.05 -20.32
N MET A 584 -9.22 -17.69 -19.80
CA MET A 584 -10.51 -17.88 -20.46
C MET A 584 -11.19 -16.58 -20.88
N ALA A 585 -10.96 -15.48 -20.16
CA ALA A 585 -11.49 -14.16 -20.54
C ALA A 585 -10.75 -13.54 -21.75
N GLY A 586 -9.59 -14.08 -22.12
CA GLY A 586 -8.64 -13.43 -23.03
C GLY A 586 -7.82 -12.38 -22.30
N PRO A 587 -7.35 -11.33 -23.01
CA PRO A 587 -6.60 -10.24 -22.39
C PRO A 587 -7.41 -9.56 -21.29
N GLU A 588 -6.90 -9.63 -20.06
CA GLU A 588 -7.59 -9.26 -18.83
C GLU A 588 -6.53 -8.95 -17.77
N VAL A 589 -6.59 -7.75 -17.19
CA VAL A 589 -5.46 -7.19 -16.42
C VAL A 589 -5.09 -8.03 -15.19
N HIS A 590 -6.05 -8.65 -14.49
CA HIS A 590 -5.70 -9.45 -13.32
C HIS A 590 -4.98 -10.73 -13.72
N SER A 591 -5.46 -11.40 -14.77
CA SER A 591 -4.87 -12.63 -15.28
C SER A 591 -3.52 -12.36 -15.94
N ASP A 592 -3.43 -11.36 -16.80
CA ASP A 592 -2.18 -10.96 -17.47
C ASP A 592 -1.17 -10.37 -16.48
N GLY A 593 -1.63 -9.81 -15.35
CA GLY A 593 -0.77 -9.39 -14.25
C GLY A 593 -0.01 -10.56 -13.62
N GLU A 594 -0.56 -11.78 -13.65
CA GLU A 594 0.15 -12.96 -13.16
C GLU A 594 1.44 -13.24 -13.96
N ILE A 595 1.57 -12.77 -15.20
CA ILE A 595 2.83 -12.82 -15.96
C ILE A 595 3.89 -11.98 -15.26
N TRP A 596 3.54 -10.76 -14.86
CA TRP A 596 4.46 -9.85 -14.19
C TRP A 596 4.77 -10.29 -12.74
N ASN A 597 3.84 -10.98 -12.08
CA ASN A 597 4.09 -11.69 -10.82
C ASN A 597 5.19 -12.74 -11.00
N ALA A 598 5.07 -13.61 -12.00
CA ALA A 598 6.06 -14.65 -12.29
C ALA A 598 7.45 -14.06 -12.63
N VAL A 599 7.47 -13.01 -13.46
CA VAL A 599 8.68 -12.29 -13.85
C VAL A 599 9.38 -11.73 -12.62
N ASN A 600 8.65 -10.99 -11.79
CA ASN A 600 9.27 -10.33 -10.65
C ASN A 600 9.63 -11.28 -9.53
N TYR A 601 8.87 -12.37 -9.34
CA TYR A 601 9.28 -13.42 -8.42
C TYR A 601 10.62 -14.03 -8.86
N GLU A 602 10.81 -14.30 -10.17
CA GLU A 602 12.09 -14.78 -10.69
C GLU A 602 13.23 -13.77 -10.43
N VAL A 603 12.99 -12.48 -10.68
CA VAL A 603 13.96 -11.41 -10.40
C VAL A 603 14.30 -11.33 -8.91
N ARG A 604 13.28 -11.38 -8.05
CA ARG A 604 13.43 -11.41 -6.59
C ARG A 604 14.28 -12.60 -6.16
N GLN A 605 13.96 -13.82 -6.61
CA GLN A 605 14.71 -15.02 -6.23
C GLN A 605 16.15 -14.98 -6.73
N ALA A 606 16.41 -14.42 -7.91
CA ALA A 606 17.75 -14.24 -8.43
C ALA A 606 18.58 -13.28 -7.55
N LEU A 607 17.97 -12.17 -7.11
CA LEU A 607 18.59 -11.24 -6.16
C LEU A 607 18.77 -11.85 -4.76
N VAL A 608 17.81 -12.63 -4.26
CA VAL A 608 17.95 -13.38 -2.99
C VAL A 608 19.08 -14.41 -3.08
N GLY A 609 19.25 -15.06 -4.23
CA GLY A 609 20.37 -15.97 -4.47
C GLY A 609 21.74 -15.27 -4.37
N LYS A 610 21.84 -14.01 -4.81
CA LYS A 610 23.05 -13.19 -4.71
C LYS A 610 23.22 -12.53 -3.34
N PHE A 611 22.11 -12.10 -2.73
CA PHE A 611 22.03 -11.41 -1.45
C PHE A 611 21.03 -12.14 -0.54
N PRO A 612 21.46 -13.16 0.21
CA PRO A 612 20.56 -13.95 1.04
C PRO A 612 19.75 -13.11 2.02
N GLU A 613 18.50 -13.51 2.26
CA GLU A 613 17.61 -12.80 3.19
C GLU A 613 18.16 -12.82 4.63
N PRO A 614 18.12 -11.69 5.35
CA PRO A 614 18.53 -11.64 6.73
C PRO A 614 17.44 -12.19 7.66
N SER A 615 17.68 -12.20 8.98
CA SER A 615 16.67 -12.62 9.95
C SER A 615 15.39 -11.78 9.86
N LYS A 616 14.22 -12.34 10.23
CA LYS A 616 12.92 -11.62 10.29
C LYS A 616 13.00 -10.28 11.03
N LYS A 617 13.79 -10.19 12.12
CA LYS A 617 13.99 -8.94 12.87
C LYS A 617 14.67 -7.84 12.04
N VAL A 618 15.62 -8.22 11.19
CA VAL A 618 16.31 -7.28 10.29
C VAL A 618 15.36 -6.87 9.16
N LEU A 619 14.61 -7.81 8.56
CA LEU A 619 13.58 -7.49 7.57
C LEU A 619 12.55 -6.48 8.10
N ALA A 620 12.03 -6.69 9.32
CA ALA A 620 11.12 -5.74 9.95
C ALA A 620 11.77 -4.36 10.19
N SER A 621 13.07 -4.35 10.52
CA SER A 621 13.84 -3.10 10.63
C SER A 621 14.06 -2.42 9.28
N CYS A 622 14.15 -3.17 8.18
CA CYS A 622 14.23 -2.64 6.82
C CYS A 622 12.88 -2.07 6.36
N ALA A 623 11.77 -2.76 6.66
CA ALA A 623 10.40 -2.24 6.50
C ALA A 623 10.16 -0.93 7.22
N ALA A 624 10.73 -0.79 8.40
CA ALA A 624 10.68 0.43 9.18
C ALA A 624 11.66 1.55 8.70
N GLY A 625 12.47 1.32 7.65
CA GLY A 625 13.50 2.28 7.20
C GLY A 625 14.65 2.50 8.19
N LYS A 626 14.75 1.68 9.24
CA LYS A 626 15.76 1.79 10.31
C LYS A 626 17.10 1.16 9.96
N THR A 627 17.09 0.25 8.98
CA THR A 627 18.29 -0.44 8.49
C THR A 627 18.54 -0.03 7.03
N SER A 628 19.80 0.23 6.67
CA SER A 628 20.17 0.55 5.29
C SER A 628 19.78 -0.58 4.33
N VAL A 629 19.25 -0.22 3.16
CA VAL A 629 18.88 -1.15 2.08
C VAL A 629 20.03 -2.11 1.71
N ASP A 630 21.29 -1.67 1.83
CA ASP A 630 22.47 -2.44 1.44
C ASP A 630 22.68 -3.73 2.24
N VAL A 631 22.07 -3.84 3.43
CA VAL A 631 22.19 -5.03 4.30
C VAL A 631 20.86 -5.75 4.51
N CYS A 632 19.82 -5.37 3.76
CA CYS A 632 18.47 -5.89 3.91
C CYS A 632 18.15 -7.15 3.11
N GLY A 633 19.12 -7.68 2.34
CA GLY A 633 18.92 -8.87 1.50
C GLY A 633 18.27 -8.57 0.15
N GLY A 634 18.10 -9.64 -0.64
CA GLY A 634 17.65 -9.58 -2.03
C GLY A 634 16.20 -9.15 -2.21
N GLY A 635 15.29 -9.53 -1.30
CA GLY A 635 13.87 -9.14 -1.35
C GLY A 635 13.69 -7.63 -1.23
N ARG A 636 14.26 -7.03 -0.17
CA ARG A 636 14.28 -5.57 0.02
C ARG A 636 14.97 -4.85 -1.14
N ARG A 637 16.09 -5.39 -1.63
CA ARG A 637 16.80 -4.81 -2.78
C ARG A 637 15.93 -4.81 -4.04
N TRP A 638 15.20 -5.90 -4.30
CA TRP A 638 14.26 -6.03 -5.42
C TRP A 638 13.12 -5.02 -5.34
N ILE A 639 12.40 -4.93 -4.21
CA ILE A 639 11.28 -3.98 -4.08
C ILE A 639 11.75 -2.52 -4.11
N GLN A 640 12.96 -2.21 -3.62
CA GLN A 640 13.54 -0.87 -3.77
C GLN A 640 13.79 -0.52 -5.24
N LEU A 641 14.36 -1.45 -6.03
CA LEU A 641 14.55 -1.24 -7.47
C LEU A 641 13.23 -1.09 -8.22
N MET A 642 12.20 -1.83 -7.80
CA MET A 642 10.85 -1.69 -8.33
C MET A 642 10.29 -0.27 -8.07
N PHE A 643 10.34 0.23 -6.84
CA PHE A 643 9.88 1.60 -6.53
C PHE A 643 10.69 2.68 -7.24
N ASP A 644 12.01 2.54 -7.31
CA ASP A 644 12.86 3.45 -8.07
C ASP A 644 12.47 3.47 -9.56
N SER A 645 12.12 2.31 -10.13
CA SER A 645 11.71 2.19 -11.52
C SER A 645 10.43 2.97 -11.84
N TYR A 646 9.52 3.13 -10.87
CA TYR A 646 8.29 3.92 -11.05
C TYR A 646 8.61 5.37 -11.40
N LEU A 647 9.62 5.96 -10.74
CA LEU A 647 10.05 7.34 -10.99
C LEU A 647 10.73 7.52 -12.35
N LEU A 648 11.26 6.44 -12.93
CA LEU A 648 11.89 6.44 -14.25
C LEU A 648 10.87 6.30 -15.38
N MET A 649 9.66 5.81 -15.06
CA MET A 649 8.52 5.72 -15.96
C MET A 649 7.71 7.02 -15.96
N GLY A 650 8.27 8.06 -16.60
CA GLY A 650 7.66 9.41 -16.69
C GLY A 650 6.33 9.52 -17.45
N THR A 651 5.75 8.40 -17.89
CA THR A 651 4.40 8.31 -18.47
C THR A 651 3.70 7.07 -17.94
N GLY A 652 2.37 7.11 -17.80
CA GLY A 652 1.56 5.93 -17.48
C GLY A 652 1.30 5.00 -18.68
N LYS A 653 1.80 5.35 -19.88
CA LYS A 653 1.73 4.51 -21.08
C LYS A 653 2.97 3.63 -21.17
N VAL A 654 3.01 2.57 -20.37
CA VAL A 654 4.18 1.68 -20.24
C VAL A 654 3.84 0.25 -20.62
N THR A 655 4.80 -0.41 -21.26
CA THR A 655 4.79 -1.85 -21.52
C THR A 655 5.62 -2.59 -20.45
N MET A 656 5.47 -3.92 -20.35
CA MET A 656 6.34 -4.73 -19.48
C MET A 656 7.83 -4.64 -19.86
N VAL A 657 8.12 -4.37 -21.14
CA VAL A 657 9.50 -4.14 -21.63
C VAL A 657 10.04 -2.81 -21.11
N ASP A 658 9.23 -1.75 -21.13
CA ASP A 658 9.61 -0.43 -20.57
C ASP A 658 9.87 -0.53 -19.06
N ALA A 659 9.02 -1.27 -18.33
CA ALA A 659 9.18 -1.49 -16.90
C ALA A 659 10.44 -2.30 -16.56
N ARG A 660 10.75 -3.36 -17.33
CA ARG A 660 12.03 -4.07 -17.22
C ARG A 660 13.21 -3.10 -17.38
N ASP A 661 13.21 -2.30 -18.43
CA ASP A 661 14.30 -1.38 -18.72
C ASP A 661 14.43 -0.30 -17.65
N ALA A 662 13.31 0.15 -17.07
CA ALA A 662 13.28 1.05 -15.92
C ALA A 662 13.90 0.40 -14.67
N MET A 663 13.62 -0.88 -14.39
CA MET A 663 14.25 -1.60 -13.26
C MET A 663 15.76 -1.79 -13.47
N LEU A 664 16.20 -2.10 -14.68
CA LEU A 664 17.63 -2.17 -15.03
C LEU A 664 18.30 -0.78 -14.92
N ALA A 665 17.59 0.29 -15.26
CA ALA A 665 18.08 1.65 -15.08
C ALA A 665 18.15 2.05 -13.60
N ALA A 666 17.19 1.63 -12.78
CA ALA A 666 17.23 1.82 -11.33
C ALA A 666 18.48 1.17 -10.73
N ASP A 667 18.84 -0.05 -11.16
CA ASP A 667 20.06 -0.73 -10.70
C ASP A 667 21.34 0.02 -11.10
N LYS A 668 21.40 0.53 -12.34
CA LYS A 668 22.51 1.40 -12.79
C LYS A 668 22.67 2.65 -11.94
N ILE A 669 21.56 3.24 -11.50
CA ILE A 669 21.55 4.47 -10.70
C ILE A 669 21.94 4.17 -9.26
N ARG A 670 21.29 3.18 -8.62
CA ARG A 670 21.45 2.90 -7.19
C ARG A 670 22.71 2.08 -6.89
N TYR A 671 23.00 1.10 -7.73
CA TYR A 671 24.02 0.09 -7.48
C TYR A 671 25.05 0.00 -8.61
N HIS A 672 25.20 1.07 -9.39
CA HIS A 672 26.20 1.18 -10.46
C HIS A 672 26.13 0.09 -11.56
N GLY A 673 25.02 -0.64 -11.63
CA GLY A 673 24.83 -1.73 -12.59
C GLY A 673 25.43 -3.06 -12.14
N ASP A 674 25.80 -3.18 -10.86
CA ASP A 674 26.47 -4.37 -10.30
C ASP A 674 25.59 -5.63 -10.35
N ASP A 675 24.27 -5.51 -10.53
CA ASP A 675 23.33 -6.64 -10.58
C ASP A 675 22.74 -6.91 -11.97
N LEU A 676 23.17 -6.18 -13.00
CA LEU A 676 22.60 -6.29 -14.35
C LEU A 676 22.68 -7.70 -14.92
N ASP A 677 23.71 -8.47 -14.62
CA ASP A 677 23.87 -9.85 -15.09
C ASP A 677 22.76 -10.77 -14.55
N VAL A 678 22.50 -10.68 -13.24
CA VAL A 678 21.47 -11.45 -12.54
C VAL A 678 20.07 -10.99 -12.95
N LEU A 679 19.85 -9.67 -13.06
CA LEU A 679 18.58 -9.10 -13.50
C LEU A 679 18.24 -9.54 -14.93
N TRP A 680 19.18 -9.41 -15.88
CA TRP A 680 18.95 -9.83 -17.26
C TRP A 680 18.67 -11.32 -17.37
N ALA A 681 19.41 -12.16 -16.64
CA ALA A 681 19.18 -13.60 -16.64
C ALA A 681 17.76 -13.95 -16.15
N ALA A 682 17.28 -13.29 -15.09
CA ALA A 682 15.95 -13.51 -14.54
C ALA A 682 14.83 -13.06 -15.51
N PHE A 683 14.94 -11.85 -16.08
CA PHE A 683 13.98 -11.36 -17.07
C PHE A 683 13.95 -12.24 -18.33
N ALA A 684 15.12 -12.61 -18.87
CA ALA A 684 15.21 -13.45 -20.05
C ALA A 684 14.61 -14.84 -19.82
N LYS A 685 14.81 -15.44 -18.63
CA LYS A 685 14.18 -16.74 -18.29
C LYS A 685 12.66 -16.70 -18.37
N ARG A 686 12.05 -15.53 -18.23
CA ARG A 686 10.59 -15.29 -18.31
C ARG A 686 10.16 -14.58 -19.59
N GLY A 687 10.96 -14.64 -20.65
CA GLY A 687 10.59 -14.14 -21.98
C GLY A 687 10.75 -12.63 -22.17
N LEU A 688 11.40 -11.93 -21.23
CA LEU A 688 11.70 -10.50 -21.29
C LEU A 688 13.18 -10.23 -21.59
N GLY A 689 13.77 -11.03 -22.47
CA GLY A 689 15.14 -10.92 -22.94
C GLY A 689 15.40 -9.72 -23.86
N THR A 690 16.63 -9.63 -24.36
CA THR A 690 17.14 -8.53 -25.20
C THR A 690 16.22 -8.06 -26.32
N GLU A 691 15.62 -9.01 -27.05
CA GLU A 691 14.80 -8.74 -28.24
C GLU A 691 13.30 -8.85 -27.93
N ALA A 692 12.91 -8.86 -26.66
CA ALA A 692 11.50 -8.82 -26.28
C ALA A 692 10.90 -7.47 -26.67
N THR A 693 9.74 -7.47 -27.32
CA THR A 693 9.10 -6.24 -27.82
C THR A 693 7.59 -6.28 -27.68
N ALA A 694 6.99 -5.12 -27.51
CA ALA A 694 5.57 -4.87 -27.68
C ALA A 694 5.35 -3.72 -28.66
N LEU A 695 4.34 -3.83 -29.53
CA LEU A 695 4.02 -2.81 -30.53
C LEU A 695 3.34 -1.57 -29.92
N SER A 696 2.67 -1.74 -28.77
CA SER A 696 2.01 -0.67 -28.02
C SER A 696 1.64 -1.15 -26.61
N THR A 697 1.14 -0.25 -25.76
CA THR A 697 0.56 -0.58 -24.45
C THR A 697 -0.70 -1.45 -24.52
N SER A 698 -1.28 -1.61 -25.71
CA SER A 698 -2.46 -2.45 -25.98
C SER A 698 -2.12 -3.69 -26.79
N ASP A 699 -0.84 -4.00 -26.98
CA ASP A 699 -0.41 -5.18 -27.73
C ASP A 699 -0.68 -6.46 -26.92
N THR A 700 -1.63 -7.28 -27.34
CA THR A 700 -1.97 -8.53 -26.64
C THR A 700 -1.26 -9.75 -27.23
N ARG A 701 -0.31 -9.55 -28.16
CA ARG A 701 0.53 -10.61 -28.74
C ARG A 701 1.98 -10.17 -28.81
N PRO A 702 2.61 -9.88 -27.65
CA PRO A 702 3.99 -9.42 -27.62
C PRO A 702 4.96 -10.51 -28.08
N HIS A 703 6.13 -10.06 -28.55
CA HIS A 703 7.25 -10.95 -28.87
C HIS A 703 8.09 -11.19 -27.60
N ALA A 704 8.15 -12.44 -27.17
CA ALA A 704 9.01 -12.87 -26.08
C ALA A 704 10.41 -13.23 -26.58
N ASP A 705 11.44 -12.89 -25.80
CA ASP A 705 12.82 -13.30 -26.04
C ASP A 705 13.41 -13.93 -24.78
N PHE A 706 14.18 -14.99 -24.96
CA PHE A 706 14.77 -15.75 -23.85
C PHE A 706 16.28 -15.59 -23.74
N ALA A 707 16.87 -14.69 -24.53
CA ALA A 707 18.30 -14.40 -24.52
C ALA A 707 18.65 -13.21 -23.59
N THR A 708 19.88 -13.23 -23.07
CA THR A 708 20.49 -12.12 -22.32
C THR A 708 21.45 -11.33 -23.21
N PRO A 709 21.84 -10.09 -22.84
CA PRO A 709 22.88 -9.36 -23.57
C PRO A 709 24.30 -9.93 -23.36
N ALA A 710 24.50 -10.82 -22.39
CA ALA A 710 25.80 -11.42 -22.09
C ALA A 710 26.11 -12.59 -23.04
N ASP A 711 27.39 -12.88 -23.29
CA ASP A 711 27.88 -13.93 -24.21
C ASP A 711 27.62 -15.38 -23.72
N VAL A 712 26.64 -15.59 -22.82
CA VAL A 712 26.35 -16.89 -22.18
C VAL A 712 25.14 -17.62 -22.77
N ASN A 713 24.50 -17.06 -23.80
CA ASN A 713 23.33 -17.68 -24.43
C ASN A 713 23.67 -18.97 -25.18
N SER A 714 22.68 -19.86 -25.25
CA SER A 714 22.74 -21.09 -26.04
C SER A 714 21.75 -21.08 -27.19
N ALA A 715 22.23 -21.46 -28.38
CA ALA A 715 21.41 -21.56 -29.57
C ALA A 715 20.73 -22.93 -29.61
N VAL A 716 19.41 -22.95 -29.38
CA VAL A 716 18.60 -24.17 -29.37
C VAL A 716 17.94 -24.33 -30.75
N THR A 717 18.13 -25.49 -31.38
CA THR A 717 17.44 -25.89 -32.62
C THR A 717 16.40 -26.94 -32.31
N PHE A 718 15.12 -26.63 -32.57
CA PHE A 718 14.02 -27.57 -32.41
C PHE A 718 13.84 -28.40 -33.68
N LYS A 719 13.74 -29.72 -33.52
CA LYS A 719 13.42 -30.67 -34.59
C LYS A 719 12.15 -31.42 -34.23
N VAL A 720 11.04 -31.00 -34.83
CA VAL A 720 9.72 -31.61 -34.64
C VAL A 720 9.54 -32.70 -35.67
N VAL A 721 9.38 -33.96 -35.21
CA VAL A 721 9.38 -35.12 -36.10
C VAL A 721 8.30 -36.15 -35.77
N ASN A 722 7.91 -36.92 -36.79
CA ASN A 722 7.21 -38.19 -36.64
C ASN A 722 8.00 -39.29 -37.36
N SER A 723 8.31 -40.38 -36.66
CA SER A 723 9.03 -41.54 -37.24
C SER A 723 10.37 -41.23 -37.95
N GLY A 724 10.93 -40.03 -37.74
CA GLY A 724 12.18 -39.58 -38.36
C GLY A 724 12.00 -38.46 -39.38
N ASP A 725 10.79 -38.26 -39.90
CA ASP A 725 10.46 -37.23 -40.88
C ASP A 725 10.06 -35.92 -40.18
N ASP A 726 10.45 -34.78 -40.76
CA ASP A 726 10.15 -33.45 -40.25
C ASP A 726 8.66 -33.14 -40.42
N ILE A 727 8.04 -32.58 -39.38
CA ILE A 727 6.64 -32.14 -39.40
C ILE A 727 6.59 -30.66 -39.85
N PRO A 728 5.87 -30.33 -40.95
CA PRO A 728 5.72 -28.95 -41.40
C PRO A 728 4.73 -28.18 -40.52
N ASN A 729 4.84 -26.85 -40.53
CA ASN A 729 3.93 -25.92 -39.85
C ASN A 729 3.77 -26.15 -38.33
N ALA A 730 4.77 -26.74 -37.69
CA ALA A 730 4.80 -26.90 -36.25
C ALA A 730 5.16 -25.57 -35.57
N LYS A 731 4.56 -25.32 -34.40
CA LYS A 731 4.84 -24.18 -33.52
C LYS A 731 5.38 -24.69 -32.20
N ILE A 732 6.38 -24.00 -31.65
CA ILE A 732 6.92 -24.22 -30.31
C ILE A 732 6.51 -23.05 -29.42
N LEU A 733 5.79 -23.34 -28.36
CA LEU A 733 5.30 -22.38 -27.38
C LEU A 733 5.97 -22.67 -26.03
N ILE A 734 6.45 -21.65 -25.32
CA ILE A 734 7.07 -21.82 -23.99
C ILE A 734 5.99 -21.67 -22.92
N GLY A 735 5.98 -22.61 -21.97
CA GLY A 735 5.00 -22.68 -20.88
C GLY A 735 3.99 -23.80 -21.06
N GLU A 736 2.82 -23.62 -20.46
CA GLU A 736 1.79 -24.66 -20.29
C GLU A 736 0.50 -24.38 -21.09
N PHE A 737 0.50 -23.36 -21.96
CA PHE A 737 -0.66 -22.96 -22.77
C PHE A 737 -0.35 -23.07 -24.27
N SER A 738 -1.15 -23.86 -24.99
CA SER A 738 -1.01 -24.06 -26.45
C SER A 738 -1.65 -22.92 -27.25
N THR A 739 -2.65 -22.26 -26.67
CA THR A 739 -3.41 -21.15 -27.25
C THR A 739 -3.15 -19.85 -26.50
N ARG A 740 -3.46 -18.71 -27.14
CA ARG A 740 -3.24 -17.35 -26.58
C ARG A 740 -1.80 -17.18 -26.05
N THR A 741 -0.86 -17.83 -26.74
CA THR A 741 0.57 -17.80 -26.46
C THR A 741 1.30 -17.55 -27.77
N THR A 742 2.29 -16.64 -27.77
CA THR A 742 3.08 -16.36 -28.98
C THR A 742 4.18 -17.42 -29.16
N PRO A 743 4.30 -18.04 -30.35
CA PRO A 743 5.32 -19.04 -30.59
C PRO A 743 6.71 -18.40 -30.72
N ILE A 744 7.72 -19.09 -30.19
CA ILE A 744 9.12 -18.62 -30.19
C ILE A 744 9.95 -19.20 -31.33
N ALA A 745 9.51 -20.32 -31.88
CA ALA A 745 10.21 -21.11 -32.87
C ALA A 745 9.22 -22.06 -33.56
N GLY A 746 9.59 -22.59 -34.71
CA GLY A 746 8.71 -23.49 -35.45
C GLY A 746 9.22 -23.85 -36.84
N THR A 747 8.36 -24.54 -37.59
CA THR A 747 8.57 -24.90 -39.00
C THR A 747 7.54 -24.23 -39.92
N THR A 748 6.78 -23.25 -39.40
CA THR A 748 5.96 -22.35 -40.23
C THR A 748 6.84 -21.37 -40.99
N ALA A 749 6.33 -20.81 -42.10
CA ALA A 749 7.12 -19.93 -42.98
C ALA A 749 7.64 -18.64 -42.31
N ASP A 750 6.99 -18.21 -41.23
CA ASP A 750 7.27 -17.00 -40.46
C ASP A 750 8.13 -17.27 -39.20
N LEU A 751 8.44 -18.53 -38.88
CA LEU A 751 9.22 -18.89 -37.70
C LEU A 751 10.54 -19.56 -38.07
N SER A 752 11.58 -19.24 -37.28
CA SER A 752 12.84 -19.98 -37.29
C SER A 752 12.70 -21.26 -36.44
N PRO A 753 13.29 -22.40 -36.82
CA PRO A 753 13.37 -23.57 -35.94
C PRO A 753 14.41 -23.37 -34.82
N LYS A 754 15.02 -22.19 -34.72
CA LYS A 754 16.08 -21.84 -33.77
C LYS A 754 15.70 -20.62 -32.96
N ALA A 755 15.97 -20.68 -31.65
CA ALA A 755 15.89 -19.56 -30.74
C ALA A 755 17.06 -19.61 -29.74
N ASN A 756 17.43 -18.45 -29.18
CA ASN A 756 18.47 -18.35 -28.17
C ASN A 756 17.85 -18.34 -26.78
N PHE A 757 18.51 -19.00 -25.84
CA PHE A 757 18.06 -19.09 -24.45
C PHE A 757 19.20 -18.84 -23.49
N THR A 758 18.89 -18.15 -22.40
CA THR A 758 19.68 -18.18 -21.18
C THR A 758 19.61 -19.57 -20.54
N LYS A 759 20.55 -19.87 -19.62
CA LYS A 759 20.52 -21.11 -18.88
C LYS A 759 19.27 -21.21 -18.02
N GLY A 760 18.67 -22.39 -18.02
CA GLY A 760 17.45 -22.66 -17.27
C GLY A 760 16.81 -23.99 -17.66
N HIS A 761 15.75 -24.31 -16.94
CA HIS A 761 14.84 -25.39 -17.28
C HIS A 761 13.57 -24.79 -17.88
N TYR A 762 13.13 -25.31 -19.03
CA TYR A 762 11.99 -24.78 -19.78
C TYR A 762 10.97 -25.87 -20.05
N LYS A 763 9.71 -25.55 -19.77
CA LYS A 763 8.55 -26.29 -20.27
C LYS A 763 8.07 -25.69 -21.58
N ALA A 764 7.61 -26.53 -22.49
CA ALA A 764 7.12 -26.10 -23.78
C ALA A 764 6.05 -27.04 -24.34
N ILE A 765 5.28 -26.54 -25.30
CA ILE A 765 4.30 -27.30 -26.07
C ILE A 765 4.66 -27.18 -27.54
N ALA A 766 4.67 -28.32 -28.25
CA ALA A 766 4.69 -28.34 -29.70
C ALA A 766 3.27 -28.57 -30.22
N VAL A 767 2.81 -27.75 -31.17
CA VAL A 767 1.50 -27.87 -31.83
C VAL A 767 1.71 -27.96 -33.34
N ALA A 768 1.06 -28.91 -34.00
CA ALA A 768 1.13 -29.04 -35.45
C ALA A 768 -0.18 -29.59 -36.04
N PRO A 769 -0.67 -29.07 -37.18
CA PRO A 769 -1.87 -29.60 -37.84
C PRO A 769 -1.73 -31.08 -38.16
N GLY A 770 -2.72 -31.89 -37.75
CA GLY A 770 -2.73 -33.35 -37.93
C GLY A 770 -2.03 -34.14 -36.82
N TYR A 771 -1.39 -33.44 -35.87
CA TYR A 771 -0.62 -34.05 -34.77
C TYR A 771 -1.09 -33.60 -33.39
N GLY A 772 -1.99 -32.61 -33.31
CA GLY A 772 -2.45 -32.04 -32.05
C GLY A 772 -1.33 -31.34 -31.29
N GLU A 773 -1.29 -31.55 -29.98
CA GLU A 773 -0.32 -30.93 -29.08
C GLU A 773 0.54 -31.98 -28.36
N THR A 774 1.78 -31.60 -28.03
CA THR A 774 2.70 -32.46 -27.28
C THR A 774 3.54 -31.61 -26.33
N PRO A 775 3.33 -31.74 -25.00
CA PRO A 775 4.20 -31.08 -24.01
C PRO A 775 5.57 -31.76 -23.96
N PHE A 776 6.61 -30.96 -23.71
CA PHE A 776 7.97 -31.43 -23.51
C PHE A 776 8.76 -30.44 -22.63
N GLU A 777 9.86 -30.91 -22.08
CA GLU A 777 10.77 -30.08 -21.27
C GLU A 777 12.19 -30.21 -21.79
N PHE A 778 13.00 -29.17 -21.57
CA PHE A 778 14.41 -29.18 -21.92
C PHE A 778 15.22 -28.28 -21.00
N ASP A 779 16.43 -28.71 -20.69
CA ASP A 779 17.41 -27.91 -19.97
C ASP A 779 18.33 -27.20 -20.96
N VAL A 780 18.67 -25.95 -20.65
CA VAL A 780 19.65 -25.14 -21.38
C VAL A 780 20.86 -24.93 -20.47
N THR A 781 22.05 -25.22 -20.99
CA THR A 781 23.34 -24.98 -20.33
C THR A 781 24.12 -23.90 -21.09
N ASP A 782 24.98 -23.13 -20.42
CA ASP A 782 25.61 -21.93 -21.01
C ASP A 782 26.51 -22.21 -22.22
N GLY A 783 26.46 -21.33 -23.22
CA GLY A 783 27.45 -21.22 -24.30
C GLY A 783 27.53 -22.41 -25.28
N THR A 784 26.47 -23.20 -25.45
CA THR A 784 26.47 -24.38 -26.33
C THR A 784 25.41 -24.31 -27.44
N LYS A 785 25.63 -25.07 -28.52
CA LYS A 785 24.58 -25.35 -29.52
C LYS A 785 23.85 -26.62 -29.12
N GLN A 786 22.54 -26.55 -28.98
CA GLN A 786 21.70 -27.67 -28.54
C GLN A 786 20.67 -28.03 -29.61
N ASN A 787 20.45 -29.33 -29.82
CA ASN A 787 19.34 -29.83 -30.65
C ASN A 787 18.31 -30.48 -29.74
N VAL A 788 17.08 -29.96 -29.74
CA VAL A 788 15.95 -30.53 -29.01
C VAL A 788 15.05 -31.24 -30.01
N LYS A 789 14.95 -32.56 -29.89
CA LYS A 789 14.11 -33.40 -30.77
C LYS A 789 12.76 -33.63 -30.10
N VAL A 790 11.70 -33.11 -30.72
CA VAL A 790 10.32 -33.27 -30.26
C VAL A 790 9.64 -34.33 -31.14
N LYS A 791 9.11 -35.38 -30.53
CA LYS A 791 8.41 -36.46 -31.24
C LYS A 791 6.91 -36.27 -31.08
N MET A 792 6.21 -36.11 -32.19
CA MET A 792 4.74 -36.04 -32.19
C MET A 792 4.15 -37.28 -32.86
N GLN A 793 2.95 -37.66 -32.45
CA GLN A 793 2.19 -38.75 -33.03
C GLN A 793 1.00 -38.18 -33.82
N PRO A 794 0.57 -38.81 -34.93
CA PRO A 794 -0.63 -38.38 -35.63
C PRO A 794 -1.86 -38.37 -34.71
N ASN A 795 -2.60 -37.26 -34.71
CA ASN A 795 -3.89 -37.15 -34.05
C ASN A 795 -4.96 -37.71 -35.00
N LEU A 796 -5.49 -38.89 -34.70
CA LEU A 796 -6.50 -39.56 -35.52
C LEU A 796 -7.85 -38.84 -35.51
N ALA A 797 -8.11 -37.98 -34.52
CA ALA A 797 -9.31 -37.16 -34.50
C ALA A 797 -9.15 -35.87 -35.31
N SER A 798 -7.93 -35.45 -35.68
CA SER A 798 -7.68 -34.17 -36.33
C SER A 798 -8.35 -34.06 -37.71
N ALA A 799 -9.09 -32.96 -37.91
CA ALA A 799 -9.61 -32.59 -39.22
C ALA A 799 -8.48 -32.36 -40.25
N ALA A 800 -7.32 -31.84 -39.82
CA ALA A 800 -6.16 -31.66 -40.68
C ALA A 800 -5.49 -32.98 -41.09
N ALA A 801 -5.68 -34.05 -40.30
CA ALA A 801 -5.30 -35.42 -40.67
C ALA A 801 -6.35 -36.13 -41.54
N GLY A 802 -7.53 -35.52 -41.76
CA GLY A 802 -8.62 -36.06 -42.57
C GLY A 802 -9.80 -36.66 -41.79
N ALA A 803 -9.84 -36.49 -40.47
CA ALA A 803 -11.02 -36.85 -39.68
C ALA A 803 -12.21 -35.92 -40.01
N SER A 804 -13.43 -36.34 -39.68
CA SER A 804 -14.64 -35.54 -39.93
C SER A 804 -15.72 -35.73 -38.89
N ILE A 805 -16.52 -34.68 -38.66
CA ILE A 805 -17.73 -34.76 -37.84
C ILE A 805 -18.86 -35.37 -38.67
N THR A 806 -19.48 -36.43 -38.15
CA THR A 806 -20.59 -37.15 -38.82
C THR A 806 -21.95 -36.86 -38.21
N GLY A 807 -21.99 -36.28 -37.01
CA GLY A 807 -23.21 -35.85 -36.32
C GLY A 807 -22.91 -35.37 -34.91
N GLY A 808 -23.89 -34.79 -34.24
CA GLY A 808 -23.76 -34.37 -32.84
C GLY A 808 -24.78 -33.33 -32.40
N ASP A 809 -24.73 -32.97 -31.13
CA ASP A 809 -25.55 -31.96 -30.49
C ASP A 809 -24.79 -30.63 -30.37
N GLY A 810 -25.50 -29.50 -30.42
CA GLY A 810 -24.93 -28.18 -30.15
C GLY A 810 -24.37 -27.48 -31.39
N VAL A 811 -23.38 -26.61 -31.19
CA VAL A 811 -22.81 -25.71 -32.19
C VAL A 811 -21.29 -25.85 -32.23
N ASN A 812 -20.66 -25.39 -33.31
CA ASN A 812 -19.20 -25.45 -33.48
C ASN A 812 -18.61 -26.88 -33.36
N LEU A 813 -19.32 -27.91 -33.83
CA LEU A 813 -18.87 -29.31 -33.70
C LEU A 813 -17.45 -29.56 -34.23
N ALA A 814 -17.08 -28.91 -35.34
CA ALA A 814 -15.77 -29.05 -35.96
C ALA A 814 -14.61 -28.47 -35.13
N ALA A 815 -14.91 -27.54 -34.21
CA ALA A 815 -13.92 -26.96 -33.30
C ALA A 815 -13.42 -27.97 -32.25
N LEU A 816 -14.08 -29.13 -32.08
CA LEU A 816 -13.61 -30.16 -31.15
C LEU A 816 -12.41 -30.94 -31.69
N ILE A 817 -12.07 -30.80 -32.98
CA ILE A 817 -11.09 -31.64 -33.67
C ILE A 817 -10.16 -30.84 -34.59
N ASP A 818 -9.96 -29.56 -34.32
CA ASP A 818 -9.22 -28.65 -35.19
C ASP A 818 -7.74 -28.48 -34.79
N ASP A 819 -7.28 -29.22 -33.77
CA ASP A 819 -5.96 -29.12 -33.15
C ASP A 819 -5.71 -27.77 -32.43
N ASP A 820 -6.75 -27.01 -32.05
CA ASP A 820 -6.63 -25.68 -31.42
C ASP A 820 -7.47 -25.52 -30.13
N GLU A 821 -6.82 -25.48 -28.96
CA GLU A 821 -7.50 -25.17 -27.68
C GLU A 821 -8.11 -23.75 -27.60
N GLY A 822 -7.87 -22.89 -28.60
CA GLY A 822 -8.43 -21.55 -28.73
C GLY A 822 -9.86 -21.49 -29.26
N THR A 823 -10.38 -22.60 -29.80
CA THR A 823 -11.77 -22.75 -30.23
C THR A 823 -12.50 -23.71 -29.29
N ASN A 824 -13.83 -23.85 -29.43
CA ASN A 824 -14.52 -24.94 -28.74
C ASN A 824 -15.85 -25.33 -29.39
N TRP A 825 -16.20 -26.60 -29.19
CA TRP A 825 -17.57 -27.07 -29.28
C TRP A 825 -18.37 -26.62 -28.05
N ALA A 826 -19.65 -26.32 -28.27
CA ALA A 826 -20.56 -25.97 -27.19
C ALA A 826 -21.94 -26.59 -27.38
N TYR A 827 -22.54 -27.01 -26.27
CA TYR A 827 -23.98 -27.22 -26.18
C TYR A 827 -24.60 -26.11 -25.33
N LEU A 828 -25.47 -25.29 -25.93
CA LEU A 828 -26.09 -24.11 -25.31
C LEU A 828 -27.53 -24.41 -24.86
N GLY A 829 -27.66 -24.93 -23.64
CA GLY A 829 -28.95 -25.41 -23.11
C GLY A 829 -29.76 -24.36 -22.34
N GLU A 830 -29.28 -23.13 -22.17
CA GLU A 830 -29.87 -22.15 -21.24
C GLU A 830 -31.30 -21.79 -21.62
N SER A 831 -31.55 -21.57 -22.92
CA SER A 831 -32.88 -21.19 -23.44
C SER A 831 -33.93 -22.29 -23.28
N THR A 832 -33.48 -23.55 -23.25
CA THR A 832 -34.35 -24.74 -23.17
C THR A 832 -34.32 -25.41 -21.79
N LYS A 833 -33.46 -24.93 -20.88
CA LYS A 833 -33.16 -25.55 -19.57
C LYS A 833 -32.91 -27.04 -19.66
N SER A 834 -32.22 -27.45 -20.72
CA SER A 834 -31.97 -28.85 -21.02
C SER A 834 -30.63 -29.32 -20.44
N THR A 835 -30.59 -30.56 -19.96
CA THR A 835 -29.39 -31.12 -19.32
C THR A 835 -28.20 -31.19 -20.28
N VAL A 836 -27.00 -30.99 -19.73
CA VAL A 836 -25.70 -31.20 -20.40
C VAL A 836 -25.32 -32.67 -20.51
N SER A 837 -25.93 -33.55 -19.71
CA SER A 837 -25.65 -34.99 -19.76
C SER A 837 -26.18 -35.58 -21.05
N GLY A 838 -25.39 -36.40 -21.74
CA GLY A 838 -25.81 -37.10 -22.95
C GLY A 838 -25.54 -36.35 -24.26
N ARG A 839 -25.00 -35.12 -24.20
CA ARG A 839 -24.72 -34.30 -25.39
C ARG A 839 -23.42 -34.78 -26.02
N ALA A 840 -23.46 -35.05 -27.32
CA ALA A 840 -22.33 -35.75 -27.94
C ALA A 840 -21.94 -35.22 -29.31
N VAL A 841 -20.70 -35.50 -29.67
CA VAL A 841 -20.14 -35.27 -31.00
C VAL A 841 -19.64 -36.62 -31.55
N GLN A 842 -20.05 -36.95 -32.77
CA GLN A 842 -19.65 -38.15 -33.50
C GLN A 842 -18.55 -37.80 -34.50
N ILE A 843 -17.45 -38.54 -34.43
CA ILE A 843 -16.19 -38.27 -35.12
C ILE A 843 -15.81 -39.52 -35.90
N HIS A 844 -15.67 -39.38 -37.21
CA HIS A 844 -15.02 -40.37 -38.05
C HIS A 844 -13.52 -40.09 -38.06
N LEU A 845 -12.71 -41.07 -37.64
CA LEU A 845 -11.27 -40.93 -37.49
C LEU A 845 -10.57 -40.87 -38.85
N ALA A 846 -9.41 -40.22 -38.87
CA ALA A 846 -8.54 -40.16 -40.04
C ALA A 846 -8.06 -41.55 -40.47
N GLY A 847 -8.01 -41.78 -41.78
CA GLY A 847 -7.56 -43.03 -42.41
C GLY A 847 -8.70 -43.94 -42.91
N ASP A 848 -8.37 -44.87 -43.81
CA ASP A 848 -9.36 -45.70 -44.51
C ASP A 848 -9.75 -46.99 -43.76
N THR A 849 -9.08 -47.30 -42.65
CA THR A 849 -9.26 -48.55 -41.90
C THR A 849 -9.39 -48.30 -40.40
N ALA A 850 -9.99 -49.24 -39.68
CA ALA A 850 -10.11 -49.16 -38.23
C ALA A 850 -8.73 -49.04 -37.55
N SER A 851 -8.60 -48.07 -36.66
CA SER A 851 -7.36 -47.77 -35.93
C SER A 851 -7.39 -48.39 -34.53
N LYS A 852 -6.22 -48.70 -33.96
CA LYS A 852 -6.11 -49.25 -32.60
C LYS A 852 -5.79 -48.15 -31.61
N ILE A 853 -6.81 -47.60 -30.98
CA ILE A 853 -6.70 -46.44 -30.09
C ILE A 853 -6.34 -46.91 -28.68
N ARG A 854 -5.44 -46.17 -28.02
CA ARG A 854 -5.02 -46.44 -26.63
C ARG A 854 -5.04 -45.20 -25.74
N ARG A 855 -4.97 -44.01 -26.32
CA ARG A 855 -4.87 -42.76 -25.58
C ARG A 855 -5.70 -41.68 -26.25
N VAL A 856 -6.32 -40.85 -25.42
CA VAL A 856 -7.04 -39.66 -25.87
C VAL A 856 -6.56 -38.46 -25.07
N GLN A 857 -6.67 -37.27 -25.65
CA GLN A 857 -6.47 -36.03 -24.92
C GLN A 857 -7.72 -35.17 -25.05
N VAL A 858 -8.09 -34.46 -23.98
CA VAL A 858 -9.27 -33.60 -23.93
C VAL A 858 -8.92 -32.28 -23.27
N SER A 859 -9.37 -31.18 -23.86
CA SER A 859 -9.34 -29.85 -23.26
C SER A 859 -10.74 -29.35 -22.92
N ALA A 860 -10.87 -28.69 -21.77
CA ALA A 860 -12.08 -28.03 -21.30
C ALA A 860 -11.91 -26.50 -21.24
N LEU A 861 -10.84 -25.97 -21.84
CA LEU A 861 -10.42 -24.59 -21.69
C LEU A 861 -11.32 -23.64 -22.50
N ASN A 862 -12.24 -22.96 -21.83
CA ASN A 862 -13.09 -21.98 -22.52
C ASN A 862 -12.27 -20.92 -23.29
N ARG A 863 -12.87 -20.44 -24.39
CA ARG A 863 -12.31 -19.38 -25.23
C ARG A 863 -12.84 -18.00 -24.81
N PRO A 864 -12.14 -16.92 -25.19
CA PRO A 864 -12.64 -15.56 -25.00
C PRO A 864 -13.95 -15.30 -25.76
N THR A 865 -14.61 -14.19 -25.40
CA THR A 865 -15.81 -13.73 -26.10
C THR A 865 -15.54 -13.52 -27.59
N ALA A 866 -16.35 -14.14 -28.44
CA ALA A 866 -16.27 -14.01 -29.90
C ALA A 866 -17.60 -13.50 -30.45
N SER A 867 -17.73 -12.18 -30.60
CA SER A 867 -18.98 -11.53 -31.06
C SER A 867 -19.41 -11.92 -32.49
N LYS A 868 -18.52 -12.56 -33.25
CA LYS A 868 -18.76 -13.07 -34.61
C LYS A 868 -18.56 -14.58 -34.70
N ASP A 869 -18.77 -15.30 -33.60
CA ASP A 869 -18.71 -16.76 -33.59
C ASP A 869 -19.68 -17.34 -34.65
N PRO A 870 -19.18 -18.17 -35.59
CA PRO A 870 -19.98 -18.66 -36.71
C PRO A 870 -21.09 -19.63 -36.29
N GLY A 871 -20.95 -20.30 -35.14
CA GLY A 871 -21.98 -21.17 -34.55
C GLY A 871 -22.99 -20.44 -33.67
N GLY A 872 -22.81 -19.14 -33.44
CA GLY A 872 -23.71 -18.31 -32.64
C GLY A 872 -23.42 -18.27 -31.15
N ASP A 873 -22.34 -18.91 -30.65
CA ASP A 873 -21.91 -18.82 -29.24
C ASP A 873 -21.17 -17.49 -28.99
N THR A 874 -21.92 -16.38 -29.06
CA THR A 874 -21.36 -15.02 -29.10
C THR A 874 -21.15 -14.39 -27.72
N ALA A 875 -21.66 -15.01 -26.65
CA ALA A 875 -21.57 -14.51 -25.29
C ALA A 875 -20.22 -14.81 -24.63
N ALA A 876 -19.94 -14.14 -23.51
CA ALA A 876 -18.84 -14.50 -22.63
C ALA A 876 -19.06 -15.91 -22.05
N GLN A 877 -18.02 -16.74 -22.02
CA GLN A 877 -18.13 -18.13 -21.60
C GLN A 877 -17.85 -18.25 -20.10
N SER A 878 -18.90 -18.53 -19.30
CA SER A 878 -18.75 -18.77 -17.86
C SER A 878 -17.78 -19.92 -17.60
N ARG A 879 -16.81 -19.71 -16.70
CA ARG A 879 -15.86 -20.75 -16.26
C ARG A 879 -16.55 -22.01 -15.73
N PHE A 880 -17.80 -21.89 -15.25
CA PHE A 880 -18.60 -23.00 -14.73
C PHE A 880 -19.26 -23.87 -15.82
N SER A 881 -19.24 -23.42 -17.07
CA SER A 881 -19.70 -24.23 -18.22
C SER A 881 -18.63 -25.17 -18.77
N ALA A 882 -17.39 -25.07 -18.28
CA ALA A 882 -16.32 -25.95 -18.74
C ALA A 882 -16.69 -27.41 -18.47
N LEU A 883 -16.33 -28.31 -19.38
CA LEU A 883 -16.48 -29.74 -19.21
C LEU A 883 -15.81 -30.19 -17.89
N ARG A 884 -16.46 -31.11 -17.19
CA ARG A 884 -15.92 -31.73 -15.97
C ARG A 884 -15.74 -33.23 -16.11
N GLN A 885 -16.75 -33.91 -16.67
CA GLN A 885 -16.73 -35.34 -16.93
C GLN A 885 -17.29 -35.65 -18.31
N PHE A 886 -16.66 -36.58 -19.01
CA PHE A 886 -17.05 -37.09 -20.32
C PHE A 886 -16.98 -38.61 -20.40
N GLU A 887 -17.64 -39.15 -21.42
CA GLU A 887 -17.63 -40.55 -21.84
C GLU A 887 -17.17 -40.64 -23.31
N ILE A 888 -16.49 -41.73 -23.65
CA ILE A 888 -16.12 -42.08 -25.01
C ILE A 888 -16.73 -43.43 -25.34
N SER A 889 -17.44 -43.46 -26.46
CA SER A 889 -17.96 -44.68 -27.06
C SER A 889 -17.38 -44.89 -28.46
N ALA A 890 -17.24 -46.15 -28.88
CA ALA A 890 -16.61 -46.52 -30.15
C ALA A 890 -17.54 -47.32 -31.07
N CYS A 891 -17.32 -47.18 -32.37
CA CYS A 891 -17.97 -47.97 -33.42
C CYS A 891 -16.96 -48.33 -34.51
N THR A 892 -17.11 -49.51 -35.09
CA THR A 892 -16.33 -49.96 -36.26
C THR A 892 -17.30 -50.15 -37.42
N ARG A 893 -17.11 -49.41 -38.51
CA ARG A 893 -17.91 -49.56 -39.72
C ARG A 893 -17.72 -50.96 -40.32
N THR A 894 -18.83 -51.54 -40.74
CA THR A 894 -18.89 -52.83 -41.46
C THR A 894 -19.91 -52.72 -42.59
N ALA A 895 -20.14 -53.80 -43.34
CA ALA A 895 -21.15 -53.82 -44.39
C ALA A 895 -22.58 -53.52 -43.89
N THR A 896 -22.87 -53.70 -42.59
CA THR A 896 -24.20 -53.50 -42.00
C THR A 896 -24.22 -52.46 -40.88
N VAL A 897 -23.07 -51.87 -40.53
CA VAL A 897 -22.93 -50.87 -39.48
C VAL A 897 -22.22 -49.66 -40.08
N ASP A 898 -22.92 -48.54 -40.16
CA ASP A 898 -22.44 -47.26 -40.71
C ASP A 898 -22.03 -46.26 -39.62
N CYS A 899 -22.23 -46.60 -38.35
CA CYS A 899 -21.94 -45.75 -37.18
C CYS A 899 -22.72 -44.41 -37.18
N SER A 900 -23.91 -44.36 -37.80
CA SER A 900 -24.76 -43.16 -37.81
C SER A 900 -25.73 -43.06 -36.62
N GLN A 901 -25.94 -44.16 -35.88
CA GLN A 901 -26.91 -44.26 -34.80
C GLN A 901 -26.23 -44.47 -33.45
N ALA A 902 -26.64 -43.74 -32.41
CA ALA A 902 -26.07 -43.85 -31.07
C ALA A 902 -26.00 -45.30 -30.53
N LYS A 903 -27.00 -46.12 -30.83
CA LYS A 903 -27.06 -47.55 -30.42
C LYS A 903 -25.99 -48.46 -31.05
N GLN A 904 -25.31 -47.99 -32.10
CA GLN A 904 -24.20 -48.73 -32.74
C GLN A 904 -22.87 -48.51 -32.02
N PHE A 905 -22.80 -47.49 -31.16
CA PHE A 905 -21.64 -47.21 -30.34
C PHE A 905 -21.72 -48.00 -29.03
N HIS A 906 -20.56 -48.42 -28.52
CA HIS A 906 -20.43 -49.03 -27.20
C HIS A 906 -19.42 -48.23 -26.37
N VAL A 907 -19.72 -48.04 -25.09
CA VAL A 907 -18.85 -47.30 -24.17
C VAL A 907 -17.51 -48.01 -24.03
N VAL A 908 -16.42 -47.27 -24.22
CA VAL A 908 -15.04 -47.78 -24.07
C VAL A 908 -14.29 -47.09 -22.95
N TYR A 909 -14.71 -45.88 -22.57
CA TYR A 909 -14.08 -45.14 -21.48
C TYR A 909 -15.06 -44.16 -20.84
N LEU A 910 -15.07 -44.11 -19.50
CA LEU A 910 -15.71 -43.06 -18.73
C LEU A 910 -14.62 -42.36 -17.92
N SER A 911 -14.50 -41.04 -18.09
CA SER A 911 -13.51 -40.27 -17.34
C SER A 911 -13.82 -40.22 -15.84
N PRO A 912 -12.80 -39.98 -14.99
CA PRO A 912 -13.03 -39.63 -13.59
C PRO A 912 -14.03 -38.48 -13.48
N LYS A 913 -14.82 -38.46 -12.41
CA LYS A 913 -15.82 -37.40 -12.22
C LYS A 913 -15.17 -36.03 -12.34
N ASP A 914 -13.99 -35.87 -11.75
CA ASP A 914 -13.15 -34.67 -11.69
C ASP A 914 -12.03 -34.67 -12.73
N ALA A 915 -12.30 -35.17 -13.94
CA ALA A 915 -11.32 -35.17 -15.04
C ALA A 915 -10.68 -33.78 -15.25
N PHE A 916 -11.44 -32.72 -14.96
CA PHE A 916 -10.93 -31.36 -14.80
C PHE A 916 -11.26 -30.83 -13.40
N GLN A 917 -10.23 -30.73 -12.54
CA GLN A 917 -10.39 -30.33 -11.15
C GLN A 917 -10.65 -28.83 -11.01
N ALA A 918 -11.64 -28.44 -10.23
CA ALA A 918 -11.87 -27.05 -9.88
C ALA A 918 -12.20 -26.95 -8.39
N ALA A 919 -11.39 -26.19 -7.66
CA ALA A 919 -11.58 -25.89 -6.24
C ALA A 919 -12.25 -24.52 -6.07
N LYS A 920 -12.56 -24.15 -4.82
CA LYS A 920 -12.93 -22.77 -4.49
C LYS A 920 -11.79 -21.80 -4.85
N PRO A 921 -12.08 -20.55 -5.21
CA PRO A 921 -13.44 -19.98 -5.32
C PRO A 921 -14.09 -20.21 -6.69
N ARG A 922 -13.35 -20.66 -7.72
CA ARG A 922 -13.88 -20.87 -9.09
C ARG A 922 -12.94 -21.74 -9.93
N PRO A 923 -13.42 -22.34 -11.05
CA PRO A 923 -12.54 -22.96 -12.04
C PRO A 923 -11.56 -21.95 -12.63
N VAL A 924 -10.38 -22.41 -13.05
CA VAL A 924 -9.28 -21.57 -13.58
C VAL A 924 -8.67 -22.21 -14.83
N ALA A 925 -7.99 -21.41 -15.65
CA ALA A 925 -7.41 -21.90 -16.90
C ALA A 925 -6.44 -23.09 -16.74
N PRO A 926 -5.43 -23.08 -15.82
CA PRO A 926 -4.46 -24.18 -15.72
C PRO A 926 -5.07 -25.53 -15.36
N ASN A 927 -6.29 -25.56 -14.83
CA ASN A 927 -6.95 -26.82 -14.51
C ASN A 927 -7.81 -27.36 -15.66
N LEU A 928 -8.04 -26.55 -16.70
CA LEU A 928 -8.96 -26.81 -17.80
C LEU A 928 -8.24 -27.02 -19.14
N THR A 929 -6.93 -26.82 -19.20
CA THR A 929 -6.08 -27.15 -20.36
C THR A 929 -6.10 -28.65 -20.66
N MET A 930 -5.53 -29.02 -21.80
CA MET A 930 -5.43 -30.39 -22.28
C MET A 930 -4.94 -31.39 -21.23
N ARG A 931 -5.65 -32.51 -21.11
CA ARG A 931 -5.28 -33.65 -20.26
C ARG A 931 -5.25 -34.93 -21.06
N SER A 932 -4.31 -35.81 -20.74
CA SER A 932 -4.18 -37.12 -21.38
C SER A 932 -4.85 -38.21 -20.54
N PHE A 933 -5.57 -39.11 -21.22
CA PHE A 933 -6.28 -40.23 -20.62
C PHE A 933 -5.97 -41.52 -21.37
N ASP A 934 -5.49 -42.53 -20.64
CA ASP A 934 -5.34 -43.88 -21.19
C ASP A 934 -6.69 -44.59 -21.23
N ILE A 935 -7.06 -45.12 -22.38
CA ILE A 935 -8.31 -45.87 -22.58
C ILE A 935 -8.00 -47.34 -22.92
N PRO A 936 -8.86 -48.33 -22.62
CA PRO A 936 -8.68 -49.70 -23.09
C PRO A 936 -8.37 -49.75 -24.60
N VAL A 937 -7.49 -50.68 -25.02
CA VAL A 937 -7.15 -50.83 -26.45
C VAL A 937 -8.44 -51.06 -27.24
N THR A 938 -8.78 -50.10 -28.09
CA THR A 938 -10.07 -50.03 -28.76
C THR A 938 -9.84 -49.97 -30.27
N THR A 939 -10.45 -50.89 -31.02
CA THR A 939 -10.46 -50.83 -32.49
C THR A 939 -11.71 -50.08 -32.93
N ALA A 940 -11.54 -48.96 -33.65
CA ALA A 940 -12.66 -48.14 -34.09
C ALA A 940 -12.37 -47.42 -35.42
N THR A 941 -13.43 -47.14 -36.17
CA THR A 941 -13.43 -46.16 -37.28
C THR A 941 -14.08 -44.85 -36.85
N ASP A 942 -15.00 -44.90 -35.88
CA ASP A 942 -15.78 -43.77 -35.43
C ASP A 942 -15.80 -43.75 -33.90
N LEU A 943 -15.66 -42.58 -33.31
CA LEU A 943 -15.81 -42.33 -31.88
C LEU A 943 -17.00 -41.39 -31.64
N ARG A 944 -17.57 -41.51 -30.45
CA ARG A 944 -18.58 -40.60 -29.94
C ARG A 944 -18.08 -40.05 -28.60
N PHE A 945 -17.83 -38.75 -28.57
CA PHE A 945 -17.46 -37.99 -27.38
C PHE A 945 -18.73 -37.43 -26.74
N GLU A 946 -19.03 -37.81 -25.49
CA GLU A 946 -20.26 -37.42 -24.79
C GLU A 946 -19.95 -36.67 -23.48
N SER A 947 -20.61 -35.55 -23.24
CA SER A 947 -20.55 -34.85 -21.96
C SER A 947 -21.45 -35.51 -20.90
N ILE A 948 -20.91 -35.69 -19.70
CA ILE A 948 -21.64 -36.23 -18.55
C ILE A 948 -21.97 -35.10 -17.57
N THR A 949 -20.99 -34.27 -17.21
CA THR A 949 -21.18 -33.08 -16.38
C THR A 949 -20.29 -31.93 -16.80
N ASN A 950 -20.71 -30.71 -16.48
CA ASN A 950 -19.87 -29.50 -16.46
C ASN A 950 -19.46 -29.18 -15.01
N GLN A 951 -18.67 -28.11 -14.82
CA GLN A 951 -18.25 -27.68 -13.49
C GLN A 951 -19.42 -27.29 -12.58
N CYS A 952 -20.51 -26.78 -13.13
CA CYS A 952 -21.65 -26.32 -12.34
C CYS A 952 -22.50 -27.47 -11.74
N VAL A 953 -22.82 -28.49 -12.54
CA VAL A 953 -23.71 -29.59 -12.13
C VAL A 953 -22.93 -30.78 -11.53
N GLY A 954 -21.66 -30.95 -11.90
CA GLY A 954 -20.85 -32.10 -11.49
C GLY A 954 -19.91 -31.85 -10.32
N ASN A 955 -19.73 -30.61 -9.87
CA ASN A 955 -18.73 -30.27 -8.86
C ASN A 955 -19.33 -30.09 -7.46
N PRO A 956 -18.98 -30.94 -6.48
CA PRO A 956 -19.47 -30.82 -5.10
C PRO A 956 -19.11 -29.49 -4.43
N ALA A 957 -18.02 -28.82 -4.85
CA ALA A 957 -17.61 -27.54 -4.27
C ALA A 957 -18.62 -26.41 -4.53
N TYR A 958 -19.49 -26.56 -5.53
CA TYR A 958 -20.43 -25.53 -5.98
C TYR A 958 -21.91 -25.97 -5.84
N ALA A 959 -22.15 -27.11 -5.19
CA ALA A 959 -23.46 -27.70 -5.07
C ALA A 959 -24.14 -27.31 -3.74
N GLY A 960 -25.47 -27.16 -3.80
CA GLY A 960 -26.31 -26.91 -2.64
C GLY A 960 -26.24 -25.47 -2.11
N GLU A 961 -27.12 -25.17 -1.16
CA GLU A 961 -27.12 -23.89 -0.47
C GLU A 961 -25.93 -23.84 0.53
N GLN A 962 -25.06 -22.85 0.39
CA GLN A 962 -23.78 -22.71 1.09
C GLN A 962 -23.77 -21.54 2.07
N ASP A 963 -24.80 -20.69 2.06
CA ASP A 963 -24.93 -19.56 2.98
C ASP A 963 -26.38 -19.42 3.51
N ASN A 964 -26.58 -18.43 4.37
CA ASN A 964 -27.86 -18.09 4.98
C ASN A 964 -28.44 -16.78 4.40
N ASP A 965 -27.95 -16.31 3.25
CA ASP A 965 -28.46 -15.10 2.61
C ASP A 965 -29.64 -15.43 1.66
N PRO A 966 -30.89 -15.11 2.02
CA PRO A 966 -32.04 -15.40 1.17
C PRO A 966 -32.11 -14.58 -0.13
N THR A 967 -31.22 -13.60 -0.31
CA THR A 967 -31.16 -12.73 -1.49
C THR A 967 -30.21 -13.24 -2.57
N THR A 968 -29.44 -14.28 -2.27
CA THR A 968 -28.48 -14.92 -3.17
C THR A 968 -28.73 -16.41 -3.23
N ILE A 969 -28.62 -16.98 -4.43
CA ILE A 969 -28.62 -18.44 -4.62
C ILE A 969 -27.16 -18.85 -4.75
N THR A 970 -26.76 -19.90 -4.04
CA THR A 970 -25.39 -20.40 -4.10
C THR A 970 -25.27 -21.74 -4.83
N ASP A 971 -26.33 -22.55 -4.88
CA ASP A 971 -26.33 -23.81 -5.64
C ASP A 971 -26.17 -23.54 -7.15
N CYS A 972 -25.03 -23.96 -7.72
CA CYS A 972 -24.74 -23.70 -9.12
C CYS A 972 -25.78 -24.35 -10.03
N ALA A 973 -26.16 -25.60 -9.75
CA ALA A 973 -27.02 -26.40 -10.61
C ALA A 973 -28.43 -25.82 -10.78
N THR A 974 -28.90 -25.05 -9.81
CA THR A 974 -30.24 -24.42 -9.84
C THR A 974 -30.20 -22.90 -10.06
N GLY A 975 -29.15 -22.23 -9.59
CA GLY A 975 -29.01 -20.77 -9.62
C GLY A 975 -28.26 -20.20 -10.82
N SER A 976 -27.41 -20.99 -11.49
CA SER A 976 -26.56 -20.48 -12.58
C SER A 976 -27.12 -20.79 -13.97
N PRO A 977 -27.10 -19.82 -14.90
CA PRO A 977 -27.32 -20.10 -16.33
C PRO A 977 -26.32 -21.13 -16.89
N ALA A 978 -25.10 -21.19 -16.34
CA ALA A 978 -24.07 -22.12 -16.81
C ALA A 978 -24.42 -23.59 -16.56
N ALA A 979 -25.39 -23.91 -15.68
CA ALA A 979 -25.80 -25.27 -15.38
C ALA A 979 -26.26 -26.08 -16.61
N PHE A 980 -26.79 -25.40 -17.62
CA PHE A 980 -27.33 -26.02 -18.84
C PHE A 980 -26.37 -26.01 -20.03
N THR A 981 -25.13 -25.56 -19.82
CA THR A 981 -24.17 -25.40 -20.92
C THR A 981 -22.86 -26.09 -20.64
N VAL A 982 -22.36 -26.79 -21.64
CA VAL A 982 -21.08 -27.49 -21.59
C VAL A 982 -20.24 -27.13 -22.80
N ARG A 983 -18.94 -26.94 -22.58
CA ARG A 983 -17.95 -26.61 -23.60
C ARG A 983 -16.73 -27.52 -23.45
N ALA A 984 -16.23 -28.01 -24.58
CA ALA A 984 -14.98 -28.74 -24.68
C ALA A 984 -14.22 -28.22 -25.91
N SER A 985 -12.93 -27.96 -25.72
CA SER A 985 -12.14 -27.17 -26.65
C SER A 985 -11.45 -28.01 -27.68
N GLU A 986 -10.99 -29.20 -27.32
CA GLU A 986 -10.29 -30.08 -28.25
C GLU A 986 -10.36 -31.54 -27.76
N PHE A 987 -10.42 -32.48 -28.72
CA PHE A 987 -10.42 -33.92 -28.51
C PHE A 987 -9.45 -34.59 -29.47
N GLN A 988 -8.39 -35.17 -28.92
CA GLN A 988 -7.30 -35.81 -29.68
C GLN A 988 -7.25 -37.30 -29.42
N VAL A 989 -6.86 -38.09 -30.43
CA VAL A 989 -6.92 -39.55 -30.41
C VAL A 989 -5.63 -40.15 -30.96
N PHE A 990 -5.03 -41.07 -30.21
CA PHE A 990 -3.73 -41.67 -30.54
C PHE A 990 -3.74 -43.20 -30.42
N GLU A 991 -2.94 -43.86 -31.27
CA GLU A 991 -2.82 -45.32 -31.28
C GLU A 991 -1.98 -45.90 -30.14
N LYS A 992 -1.11 -45.07 -29.51
CA LYS A 992 -0.11 -45.54 -28.56
C LYS A 992 0.02 -44.70 -27.30
#